data_AF-A0A2S4RZL3-F1
#
_entry.id   AF-A0A2S4RZL3-F1
#
_cell.length_a   1.000
_cell.length_b   1.000
_cell.length_c   1.000
_cell.angle_alpha   90.00
_cell.angle_beta   90.00
_cell.angle_gamma   90.00
#
_symmetry.space_group_name_H-M   'P 1'
#
loop_
_entity.id
_entity.type
_entity.pdbx_description
1 polymer ?
#
loop_
_entity_poly.entity_id
_entity_poly.type
_entity_poly.pdbx_seq_one_letter_code
_entity_poly.pdbx_strand_id
1 'polypeptide(L)'
;MSYKYLKKNVRPQAGVTLLEMIIVLAIIGMCLMTYANYKRKEAQQSHQLIVADMIVRDISGVMRFISQNKLNVLGGGEEANPLFGTKNTNVAVANYDNRVTNKTLQDQPYPNTDTDKFYSGWSVGVSTQAQVSPTRGSRYLFLGSECKNGNNPKGKLPFALAESMLPCELRPGAESLELMLERVDFVNNIRQAGTSGPGIERVDFYITYQTDAENEGLHFAGFIKPLEKALKGVDLGYLQAVVFEIESSGNFKLVTTASGQPLQMGDVPNHMDRLDANKRYGIRLSLDKSSEDITADGSVPAAKLCWNDAKGEAGPCITAIDEDRLLITSSDATGKDKNEPAMCWSKEQKASTLCLAAMNSNGVNPGTDNPDDRILHLRTSANKTDGTEVDPASPSSLKGTTGTLYANIVMENTSRRHPEKWHVAYDQAEANALKDGRQNNDNTARVFSDAFRGQYELVTPTTTFYQSFKNDYPQDKGPTGADDIYTKANKSTNYAGLLSEPGVIRLPLQTCPKVTGIDKDGNTTLRSLYPRLSVAISSVAADEDKDAEAHGGYTDYTQQGATRLNTVQTRNKVGAVAGVVIQANIVVYKDIAATANDPTKRDINGTFEDWIAEAWFKGTGNKDDPFWLISATSAMINPDGDGINKMNPQSLSVVINQWCSTIPQGGMISSEGYAWKTAMPNKYVLHSLVAEDNDLKFYKENGNELDIPDHERITY
;
A
#
# COMPACT_ATOMS: atom_id res chain seq x y z
N MET A 1 -23.65 -76.21 -10.72
CA MET A 1 -24.95 -75.48 -10.60
C MET A 1 -24.62 -74.04 -10.20
N SER A 2 -25.28 -72.98 -10.68
CA SER A 2 -26.22 -72.82 -11.79
C SER A 2 -26.22 -71.34 -12.19
N TYR A 3 -26.09 -70.99 -13.48
CA TYR A 3 -26.23 -69.60 -13.95
C TYR A 3 -27.71 -69.26 -14.15
N LYS A 4 -28.16 -68.11 -13.63
CA LYS A 4 -29.45 -67.47 -14.01
C LYS A 4 -29.33 -65.94 -14.04
N TYR A 5 -29.26 -65.39 -15.25
CA TYR A 5 -30.21 -64.41 -15.83
C TYR A 5 -31.15 -63.62 -14.88
N LEU A 6 -31.52 -62.35 -15.11
CA LEU A 6 -31.26 -61.36 -16.17
C LEU A 6 -30.75 -60.03 -15.51
N LYS A 7 -30.67 -58.82 -16.09
CA LYS A 7 -31.02 -58.24 -17.40
C LYS A 7 -30.18 -56.96 -17.64
N LYS A 8 -29.90 -56.56 -18.89
CA LYS A 8 -29.37 -55.22 -19.23
C LYS A 8 -30.07 -54.69 -20.47
N ASN A 9 -30.70 -53.52 -20.37
CA ASN A 9 -31.37 -52.88 -21.50
C ASN A 9 -30.32 -52.34 -22.49
N VAL A 10 -30.31 -52.87 -23.71
CA VAL A 10 -29.53 -52.33 -24.82
C VAL A 10 -30.38 -51.25 -25.50
N ARG A 11 -29.88 -50.00 -25.53
CA ARG A 11 -30.40 -48.99 -26.46
C ARG A 11 -29.86 -49.32 -27.86
N PRO A 12 -30.67 -49.20 -28.93
CA PRO A 12 -30.20 -49.45 -30.29
C PRO A 12 -29.09 -48.45 -30.65
N GLN A 13 -28.03 -48.95 -31.29
CA GLN A 13 -27.03 -48.09 -31.92
C GLN A 13 -27.68 -47.42 -33.14
N ALA A 14 -27.83 -46.11 -33.12
CA ALA A 14 -28.10 -45.34 -34.33
C ALA A 14 -26.85 -45.43 -35.21
N GLY A 15 -26.99 -45.98 -36.42
CA GLY A 15 -25.93 -45.98 -37.41
C GLY A 15 -25.70 -44.55 -37.89
N VAL A 16 -24.51 -44.00 -37.62
CA VAL A 16 -24.08 -42.70 -38.15
C VAL A 16 -24.10 -42.79 -39.66
N THR A 17 -24.85 -41.91 -40.31
CA THR A 17 -24.93 -41.88 -41.77
C THR A 17 -23.63 -41.33 -42.36
N LEU A 18 -23.24 -41.81 -43.54
CA LEU A 18 -22.01 -41.35 -44.22
C LEU A 18 -22.00 -39.82 -44.41
N LEU A 19 -23.18 -39.22 -44.56
CA LEU A 19 -23.39 -37.77 -44.67
C LEU A 19 -22.98 -37.02 -43.39
N GLU A 20 -23.37 -37.51 -42.20
CA GLU A 20 -23.00 -36.91 -40.92
C GLU A 20 -21.49 -36.92 -40.71
N MET A 21 -20.82 -38.01 -41.10
CA MET A 21 -19.36 -38.12 -40.98
C MET A 21 -18.62 -37.12 -41.89
N ILE A 22 -19.13 -36.88 -43.11
CA ILE A 22 -18.60 -35.86 -44.03
C ILE A 22 -18.81 -34.44 -43.47
N ILE A 23 -20.00 -34.15 -42.92
CA ILE A 23 -20.31 -32.84 -42.31
C ILE A 23 -19.40 -32.57 -41.11
N VAL A 24 -19.18 -33.55 -40.23
CA VAL A 24 -18.27 -33.42 -39.08
C VAL A 24 -16.83 -33.17 -39.53
N LEU A 25 -16.33 -33.90 -40.55
CA LEU A 25 -14.99 -33.66 -41.09
C LEU A 25 -14.85 -32.28 -41.74
N ALA A 26 -15.88 -31.77 -42.43
CA ALA A 26 -15.88 -30.43 -42.99
C ALA A 26 -15.84 -29.35 -41.89
N ILE A 27 -16.61 -29.51 -40.80
CA ILE A 27 -16.59 -28.60 -39.65
C ILE A 27 -15.21 -28.61 -38.98
N ILE A 28 -14.63 -29.79 -38.73
CA ILE A 28 -13.27 -29.92 -38.16
C ILE A 28 -12.25 -29.25 -39.09
N GLY A 29 -12.35 -29.42 -40.41
CA GLY A 29 -11.51 -28.74 -41.39
C GLY A 29 -11.61 -27.20 -41.31
N MET A 30 -12.81 -26.65 -41.22
CA MET A 30 -13.03 -25.21 -41.04
C MET A 30 -12.48 -24.69 -39.71
N CYS A 31 -12.64 -25.44 -38.61
CA CYS A 31 -12.07 -25.10 -37.31
C CYS A 31 -10.54 -25.15 -37.30
N LEU A 32 -9.93 -26.16 -37.93
CA LEU A 32 -8.47 -26.24 -38.06
C LEU A 32 -7.91 -25.13 -38.95
N MET A 33 -8.61 -24.75 -40.02
CA MET A 33 -8.19 -23.65 -40.90
C MET A 33 -8.27 -22.28 -40.20
N THR A 34 -9.33 -22.04 -39.42
CA THR A 34 -9.43 -20.82 -38.59
C THR A 34 -8.40 -20.80 -37.46
N TYR A 35 -8.13 -21.93 -36.80
CA TYR A 35 -7.07 -22.04 -35.80
C TYR A 35 -5.67 -21.81 -36.39
N ALA A 36 -5.37 -22.40 -37.55
CA ALA A 36 -4.10 -22.19 -38.25
C ALA A 36 -3.92 -20.73 -38.69
N ASN A 37 -4.96 -20.08 -39.19
CA ASN A 37 -4.93 -18.66 -39.54
C ASN A 37 -4.78 -17.76 -38.30
N TYR A 38 -5.42 -18.11 -37.18
CA TYR A 38 -5.22 -17.42 -35.89
C TYR A 38 -3.76 -17.53 -35.42
N LYS A 39 -3.19 -18.74 -35.38
CA LYS A 39 -1.80 -18.96 -34.97
C LYS A 39 -0.78 -18.30 -35.91
N ARG A 40 -1.03 -18.26 -37.23
CA ARG A 40 -0.24 -17.47 -38.18
C ARG A 40 -0.27 -15.98 -37.86
N LYS A 41 -1.46 -15.41 -37.60
CA LYS A 41 -1.62 -14.00 -37.25
C LYS A 41 -0.94 -13.64 -35.94
N GLU A 42 -1.06 -14.49 -34.92
CA GLU A 42 -0.39 -14.34 -33.62
C GLU A 42 1.14 -14.36 -33.77
N ALA A 43 1.68 -15.32 -34.52
CA ALA A 43 3.12 -15.41 -34.80
C ALA A 43 3.64 -14.21 -35.60
N GLN A 44 2.91 -13.77 -36.63
CA GLN A 44 3.27 -12.60 -37.44
C GLN A 44 3.25 -11.32 -36.60
N GLN A 45 2.20 -11.10 -35.79
CA GLN A 45 2.12 -9.93 -34.91
C GLN A 45 3.21 -9.93 -33.84
N SER A 46 3.57 -11.09 -33.29
CA SER A 46 4.69 -11.22 -32.35
C SER A 46 6.03 -10.90 -33.02
N HIS A 47 6.27 -11.41 -34.23
CA HIS A 47 7.48 -11.10 -34.99
C HIS A 47 7.59 -9.60 -35.31
N GLN A 48 6.52 -9.00 -35.85
CA GLN A 48 6.49 -7.58 -36.17
C GLN A 48 6.69 -6.69 -34.95
N LEU A 49 6.17 -7.08 -33.77
CA LEU A 49 6.42 -6.38 -32.51
C LEU A 49 7.89 -6.48 -32.09
N ILE A 50 8.50 -7.66 -32.19
CA ILE A 50 9.93 -7.85 -31.87
C ILE A 50 10.83 -6.99 -32.78
N VAL A 51 10.48 -6.83 -34.06
CA VAL A 51 11.18 -5.94 -35.00
C VAL A 51 10.93 -4.47 -34.67
N ALA A 52 9.69 -4.08 -34.34
CA ALA A 52 9.36 -2.73 -33.90
C ALA A 52 10.11 -2.33 -32.63
N ASP A 53 10.15 -3.20 -31.61
CA ASP A 53 10.90 -2.98 -30.36
C ASP A 53 12.40 -2.76 -30.60
N MET A 54 12.99 -3.45 -31.60
CA MET A 54 14.39 -3.22 -32.00
C MET A 54 14.61 -1.82 -32.57
N ILE A 55 13.76 -1.40 -33.50
CA ILE A 55 13.86 -0.08 -34.14
C ILE A 55 13.60 1.03 -33.12
N VAL A 56 12.58 0.86 -32.26
CA VAL A 56 12.21 1.83 -31.24
C VAL A 56 13.28 1.97 -30.16
N ARG A 57 13.98 0.90 -29.80
CA ARG A 57 15.14 0.99 -28.89
C ARG A 57 16.25 1.87 -29.44
N ASP A 58 16.49 1.81 -30.75
CA ASP A 58 17.42 2.70 -31.43
C ASP A 58 16.90 4.15 -31.50
N ILE A 59 15.63 4.36 -31.85
CA ILE A 59 14.98 5.67 -31.82
C ILE A 59 15.13 6.30 -30.42
N SER A 60 14.77 5.56 -29.36
CA SER A 60 14.88 6.02 -27.97
C SER A 60 16.30 6.39 -27.59
N GLY A 61 17.30 5.58 -27.98
CA GLY A 61 18.71 5.91 -27.75
C GLY A 61 19.15 7.21 -28.44
N VAL A 62 18.71 7.45 -29.67
CA VAL A 62 18.95 8.72 -30.37
C VAL A 62 18.23 9.88 -29.68
N MET A 63 16.96 9.72 -29.29
CA MET A 63 16.20 10.77 -28.60
C MET A 63 16.84 11.16 -27.25
N ARG A 64 17.34 10.17 -26.48
CA ARG A 64 18.13 10.41 -25.26
C ARG A 64 19.47 11.08 -25.54
N PHE A 65 20.13 10.77 -26.65
CA PHE A 65 21.40 11.39 -27.01
C PHE A 65 21.22 12.85 -27.47
N ILE A 66 20.16 13.18 -28.22
CA ILE A 66 19.91 14.56 -28.66
C ILE A 66 19.32 15.46 -27.57
N SER A 67 18.67 14.91 -26.54
CA SER A 67 18.09 15.73 -25.47
C SER A 67 19.19 16.42 -24.66
N GLN A 68 20.20 15.64 -24.27
CA GLN A 68 21.33 16.04 -23.42
C GLN A 68 22.33 16.98 -24.12
N ASN A 69 22.57 18.15 -23.53
CA ASN A 69 23.60 19.09 -24.02
C ASN A 69 25.04 18.65 -23.63
N LYS A 70 25.18 17.78 -22.64
CA LYS A 70 26.44 17.19 -22.17
C LYS A 70 26.27 15.69 -21.93
N LEU A 71 27.33 14.91 -22.11
CA LEU A 71 27.34 13.45 -21.99
C LEU A 71 28.14 13.03 -20.76
N ASN A 72 27.58 12.18 -19.92
CA ASN A 72 28.25 11.64 -18.73
C ASN A 72 29.30 10.59 -19.11
N VAL A 73 30.51 10.72 -18.58
CA VAL A 73 31.67 9.87 -18.94
C VAL A 73 31.97 8.83 -17.84
N LEU A 74 32.29 7.61 -18.26
CA LEU A 74 32.72 6.53 -17.38
C LEU A 74 34.07 6.87 -16.73
N GLY A 75 34.08 7.00 -15.41
CA GLY A 75 35.21 7.52 -14.62
C GLY A 75 34.98 8.90 -14.00
N GLY A 76 33.87 9.56 -14.36
CA GLY A 76 33.44 10.84 -13.79
C GLY A 76 33.74 12.04 -14.70
N GLY A 77 32.86 13.02 -14.67
CA GLY A 77 32.91 14.22 -15.52
C GLY A 77 31.87 14.20 -16.64
N GLU A 78 31.73 15.36 -17.28
CA GLU A 78 30.81 15.63 -18.38
C GLU A 78 31.59 16.10 -19.62
N GLU A 79 31.29 15.55 -20.78
CA GLU A 79 31.83 15.99 -22.08
C GLU A 79 30.76 16.75 -22.88
N ALA A 80 31.16 17.76 -23.66
CA ALA A 80 30.21 18.51 -24.48
C ALA A 80 29.66 17.62 -25.61
N ASN A 81 28.32 17.55 -25.76
CA ASN A 81 27.71 16.76 -26.82
C ASN A 81 28.14 17.30 -28.20
N PRO A 82 28.79 16.49 -29.05
CA PRO A 82 29.37 16.97 -30.31
C PRO A 82 28.33 17.53 -31.30
N LEU A 83 27.03 17.23 -31.12
CA LEU A 83 25.95 17.78 -31.96
C LEU A 83 25.81 19.30 -31.84
N PHE A 84 26.17 19.93 -30.71
CA PHE A 84 25.84 21.33 -30.43
C PHE A 84 27.02 22.31 -30.54
N GLY A 85 28.15 21.87 -31.12
CA GLY A 85 29.11 22.76 -31.80
C GLY A 85 30.10 23.58 -30.95
N THR A 86 30.06 23.54 -29.63
CA THR A 86 30.94 24.36 -28.76
C THR A 86 32.30 23.72 -28.44
N LYS A 87 33.13 23.51 -29.48
CA LYS A 87 34.52 22.99 -29.39
C LYS A 87 34.69 21.79 -28.44
N ASN A 88 34.18 20.62 -28.83
CA ASN A 88 34.70 19.38 -28.26
C ASN A 88 36.17 19.23 -28.71
N THR A 89 37.13 19.21 -27.78
CA THR A 89 38.57 19.13 -28.12
C THR A 89 39.01 17.76 -28.59
N ASN A 90 38.19 16.74 -28.33
CA ASN A 90 38.52 15.32 -28.48
C ASN A 90 37.80 14.70 -29.70
N VAL A 91 36.75 15.35 -30.22
CA VAL A 91 35.92 14.89 -31.33
C VAL A 91 35.97 15.88 -32.50
N ALA A 92 36.23 15.37 -33.71
CA ALA A 92 36.03 16.17 -34.93
C ALA A 92 34.52 16.44 -35.11
N VAL A 93 34.12 17.71 -35.05
CA VAL A 93 32.71 18.14 -35.12
C VAL A 93 32.06 17.80 -36.47
N ALA A 94 32.86 17.78 -37.56
CA ALA A 94 32.41 17.34 -38.87
C ALA A 94 31.71 15.96 -38.76
N ASN A 95 30.54 15.85 -39.38
CA ASN A 95 29.57 14.75 -39.31
C ASN A 95 28.52 14.87 -38.20
N TYR A 96 28.83 15.49 -37.04
CA TYR A 96 27.85 15.72 -35.97
C TYR A 96 27.05 17.02 -36.16
N ASP A 97 27.58 17.92 -36.97
CA ASP A 97 26.94 19.13 -37.48
C ASP A 97 26.00 18.87 -38.67
N ASN A 98 25.88 17.62 -39.15
CA ASN A 98 24.93 17.22 -40.18
C ASN A 98 23.50 17.67 -39.80
N ARG A 99 22.90 18.51 -40.64
CA ARG A 99 21.51 18.97 -40.53
C ARG A 99 20.84 19.06 -41.89
N VAL A 100 19.55 18.75 -41.91
CA VAL A 100 18.65 19.05 -43.02
C VAL A 100 17.82 20.31 -42.73
N THR A 101 17.33 20.96 -43.79
CA THR A 101 16.50 22.18 -43.67
C THR A 101 15.09 22.04 -44.27
N ASN A 102 14.58 20.81 -44.36
CA ASN A 102 13.19 20.45 -44.67
C ASN A 102 12.29 20.73 -43.44
N LYS A 103 12.11 22.01 -43.12
CA LYS A 103 11.49 22.48 -41.88
C LYS A 103 10.05 22.02 -41.73
N THR A 104 9.25 22.04 -42.79
CA THR A 104 7.85 21.61 -42.69
C THR A 104 7.74 20.09 -42.77
N LEU A 105 6.72 19.51 -42.14
CA LEU A 105 6.43 18.09 -42.28
C LEU A 105 6.08 17.69 -43.74
N GLN A 106 5.74 18.66 -44.60
CA GLN A 106 5.36 18.39 -45.99
C GLN A 106 6.55 18.53 -46.97
N ASP A 107 7.68 19.03 -46.48
CA ASP A 107 8.90 19.20 -47.28
C ASP A 107 9.48 17.82 -47.65
N GLN A 108 9.95 17.69 -48.90
CA GLN A 108 10.54 16.44 -49.39
C GLN A 108 11.90 16.16 -48.70
N PRO A 109 12.28 14.88 -48.50
CA PRO A 109 13.59 14.51 -47.99
C PRO A 109 14.71 15.02 -48.89
N TYR A 110 15.87 15.30 -48.29
CA TYR A 110 17.08 15.60 -49.06
C TYR A 110 17.48 14.39 -49.95
N PRO A 111 17.96 14.62 -51.18
CA PRO A 111 18.40 13.53 -52.05
C PRO A 111 19.61 12.80 -51.44
N ASN A 112 19.77 11.51 -51.75
CA ASN A 112 20.82 10.68 -51.17
C ASN A 112 22.24 11.04 -51.65
N THR A 113 22.37 12.02 -52.56
CA THR A 113 23.65 12.66 -52.93
C THR A 113 24.22 13.55 -51.84
N ASP A 114 23.36 14.13 -50.98
CA ASP A 114 23.72 15.19 -50.02
C ASP A 114 24.15 14.58 -48.67
N THR A 115 25.09 13.63 -48.77
CA THR A 115 25.56 12.75 -47.68
C THR A 115 26.19 13.45 -46.47
N ASP A 116 26.38 14.77 -46.53
CA ASP A 116 26.86 15.63 -45.45
C ASP A 116 25.71 16.32 -44.67
N LYS A 117 24.44 16.00 -44.95
CA LYS A 117 23.27 16.61 -44.31
C LYS A 117 22.51 15.70 -43.33
N PHE A 118 22.67 14.39 -43.47
CA PHE A 118 21.93 13.38 -42.71
C PHE A 118 22.83 12.19 -42.33
N TYR A 119 22.25 11.19 -41.67
CA TYR A 119 22.89 9.93 -41.34
C TYR A 119 22.15 8.79 -42.05
N SER A 120 22.82 8.00 -42.89
CA SER A 120 22.28 6.82 -43.56
C SER A 120 23.15 5.57 -43.33
N GLY A 121 22.74 4.40 -43.84
CA GLY A 121 23.38 3.13 -43.53
C GLY A 121 23.36 2.84 -42.02
N TRP A 122 22.29 3.22 -41.32
CA TRP A 122 22.21 3.18 -39.87
C TRP A 122 22.29 1.76 -39.31
N SER A 123 21.50 0.84 -39.88
CA SER A 123 21.48 -0.58 -39.53
C SER A 123 22.65 -1.40 -40.12
N VAL A 124 23.75 -0.78 -40.58
CA VAL A 124 24.94 -1.49 -41.09
C VAL A 124 25.94 -1.76 -39.97
N GLY A 125 26.33 -3.02 -39.81
CA GLY A 125 27.32 -3.46 -38.82
C GLY A 125 28.74 -3.01 -39.14
N VAL A 126 29.49 -2.68 -38.08
CA VAL A 126 30.94 -2.35 -38.18
C VAL A 126 31.77 -3.22 -37.23
N SER A 127 32.98 -3.53 -37.67
CA SER A 127 33.99 -4.24 -36.87
C SER A 127 34.97 -3.29 -36.18
N THR A 128 35.18 -2.08 -36.72
CA THR A 128 36.11 -1.06 -36.17
C THR A 128 35.62 0.37 -36.46
N GLN A 129 36.02 1.33 -35.62
CA GLN A 129 35.73 2.76 -35.78
C GLN A 129 36.18 3.39 -37.11
N ALA A 130 37.08 2.73 -37.85
CA ALA A 130 37.56 3.18 -39.15
C ALA A 130 36.51 3.01 -40.27
N GLN A 131 35.53 2.13 -40.07
CA GLN A 131 34.44 1.86 -41.03
C GLN A 131 33.24 2.81 -40.85
N VAL A 132 33.23 3.60 -39.76
CA VAL A 132 32.11 4.46 -39.34
C VAL A 132 32.17 5.81 -40.04
N SER A 133 31.12 6.14 -40.79
CA SER A 133 30.88 7.41 -41.49
C SER A 133 29.39 7.81 -41.39
N PRO A 134 28.98 9.02 -41.84
CA PRO A 134 27.57 9.38 -41.95
C PRO A 134 26.73 8.42 -42.79
N THR A 135 27.35 7.69 -43.73
CA THR A 135 26.69 6.84 -44.73
C THR A 135 26.89 5.34 -44.51
N ARG A 136 27.64 4.95 -43.48
CA ARG A 136 27.96 3.55 -43.18
C ARG A 136 28.16 3.35 -41.69
N GLY A 137 27.26 2.58 -41.08
CA GLY A 137 27.29 2.32 -39.64
C GLY A 137 27.15 3.61 -38.83
N SER A 138 26.32 4.54 -39.30
CA SER A 138 26.20 5.88 -38.71
C SER A 138 25.71 5.86 -37.26
N ARG A 139 24.95 4.83 -36.86
CA ARG A 139 24.67 4.43 -35.46
C ARG A 139 25.90 4.53 -34.54
N TYR A 140 27.07 4.07 -35.02
CA TYR A 140 28.28 3.98 -34.23
C TYR A 140 28.98 5.34 -34.01
N LEU A 141 28.51 6.42 -34.65
CA LEU A 141 28.89 7.80 -34.29
C LEU A 141 28.40 8.16 -32.88
N PHE A 142 27.27 7.60 -32.45
CA PHE A 142 26.60 7.91 -31.18
C PHE A 142 27.02 6.96 -30.04
N LEU A 143 28.04 6.13 -30.26
CA LEU A 143 28.56 5.15 -29.31
C LEU A 143 29.96 5.54 -28.84
N GLY A 144 30.26 5.30 -27.56
CA GLY A 144 31.56 5.56 -26.97
C GLY A 144 32.56 4.41 -27.06
N SER A 145 33.75 4.67 -26.52
CA SER A 145 34.86 3.72 -26.54
C SER A 145 34.66 2.51 -25.60
N GLU A 146 33.55 2.47 -24.83
CA GLU A 146 33.07 1.25 -24.17
C GLU A 146 32.70 0.14 -25.17
N CYS A 147 32.21 0.52 -26.36
CA CYS A 147 31.78 -0.42 -27.40
C CYS A 147 32.97 -0.86 -28.29
N LYS A 148 33.36 -2.14 -28.20
CA LYS A 148 34.60 -2.67 -28.80
C LYS A 148 34.49 -4.10 -29.35
N ASN A 149 35.23 -4.38 -30.41
CA ASN A 149 35.48 -5.72 -30.95
C ASN A 149 36.83 -6.23 -30.40
N GLY A 150 36.80 -7.00 -29.31
CA GLY A 150 38.01 -7.36 -28.58
C GLY A 150 38.73 -6.12 -28.05
N ASN A 151 39.90 -5.80 -28.61
CA ASN A 151 40.69 -4.61 -28.27
C ASN A 151 40.44 -3.41 -29.20
N ASN A 152 39.64 -3.56 -30.27
CA ASN A 152 39.41 -2.49 -31.25
C ASN A 152 38.10 -1.74 -30.95
N PRO A 153 38.10 -0.41 -30.73
CA PRO A 153 36.87 0.34 -30.54
C PRO A 153 35.99 0.33 -31.81
N LYS A 154 34.68 0.22 -31.61
CA LYS A 154 33.65 0.35 -32.66
C LYS A 154 32.99 1.73 -32.64
N GLY A 155 32.72 2.28 -31.44
CA GLY A 155 32.17 3.62 -31.28
C GLY A 155 33.15 4.71 -31.75
N LYS A 156 32.61 5.84 -32.20
CA LYS A 156 33.39 6.99 -32.70
C LYS A 156 33.70 8.03 -31.62
N LEU A 157 32.97 8.06 -30.50
CA LEU A 157 33.32 8.95 -29.40
C LEU A 157 34.57 8.39 -28.70
N PRO A 158 35.60 9.20 -28.43
CA PRO A 158 36.88 8.74 -27.89
C PRO A 158 36.78 8.34 -26.42
N PHE A 159 35.79 8.89 -25.70
CA PHE A 159 35.49 8.60 -24.30
C PHE A 159 34.43 7.50 -24.18
N ALA A 160 34.43 6.81 -23.04
CA ALA A 160 33.43 5.82 -22.70
C ALA A 160 32.24 6.49 -22.00
N LEU A 161 31.02 6.19 -22.42
CA LEU A 161 29.81 6.74 -21.78
C LEU A 161 29.54 6.04 -20.43
N ALA A 162 29.07 6.80 -19.44
CA ALA A 162 28.66 6.24 -18.14
C ALA A 162 27.42 5.33 -18.27
N GLU A 163 26.51 5.68 -19.18
CA GLU A 163 25.41 4.85 -19.66
C GLU A 163 25.40 4.91 -21.19
N SER A 164 25.48 3.76 -21.87
CA SER A 164 25.50 3.73 -23.33
C SER A 164 24.07 3.87 -23.88
N MET A 165 23.78 4.98 -24.56
CA MET A 165 22.42 5.33 -25.02
C MET A 165 21.88 4.36 -26.08
N LEU A 166 22.76 3.71 -26.83
CA LEU A 166 22.42 2.71 -27.84
C LEU A 166 23.13 1.39 -27.50
N PRO A 167 22.55 0.21 -27.81
CA PRO A 167 23.29 -1.04 -27.74
C PRO A 167 24.57 -1.03 -28.59
N CYS A 168 25.70 -1.47 -28.01
CA CYS A 168 27.00 -1.57 -28.68
C CYS A 168 27.01 -2.53 -29.88
N GLU A 169 26.20 -3.59 -29.82
CA GLU A 169 26.08 -4.59 -30.87
C GLU A 169 24.74 -4.45 -31.58
N LEU A 170 24.80 -4.42 -32.91
CA LEU A 170 23.65 -4.63 -33.76
C LEU A 170 23.16 -6.07 -33.57
N ARG A 171 21.85 -6.31 -33.52
CA ARG A 171 21.32 -7.68 -33.37
C ARG A 171 21.72 -8.52 -34.61
N PRO A 172 22.10 -9.80 -34.45
CA PRO A 172 22.41 -10.67 -35.59
C PRO A 172 21.22 -10.72 -36.57
N GLY A 173 21.49 -10.51 -37.86
CA GLY A 173 20.47 -10.48 -38.90
C GLY A 173 19.66 -9.18 -39.02
N ALA A 174 20.01 -8.11 -38.29
CA ALA A 174 19.31 -6.82 -38.41
C ALA A 174 19.39 -6.19 -39.81
N GLU A 175 20.47 -6.45 -40.57
CA GLU A 175 20.62 -6.04 -41.98
C GLU A 175 19.66 -6.78 -42.93
N SER A 176 19.13 -7.93 -42.51
CA SER A 176 18.24 -8.81 -43.27
C SER A 176 16.82 -8.87 -42.66
N LEU A 177 16.42 -7.87 -41.89
CA LEU A 177 15.04 -7.75 -41.40
C LEU A 177 14.16 -7.13 -42.48
N GLU A 178 12.91 -7.60 -42.56
CA GLU A 178 11.87 -7.01 -43.43
C GLU A 178 11.67 -5.51 -43.21
N LEU A 179 12.00 -5.00 -42.01
CA LEU A 179 11.91 -3.59 -41.66
C LEU A 179 13.19 -3.15 -40.94
N MET A 180 13.87 -2.11 -41.46
CA MET A 180 15.11 -1.58 -40.89
C MET A 180 15.12 -0.05 -40.81
N LEU A 181 15.78 0.49 -39.78
CA LEU A 181 16.09 1.93 -39.73
C LEU A 181 17.26 2.20 -40.66
N GLU A 182 17.03 2.93 -41.76
CA GLU A 182 18.05 3.21 -42.76
C GLU A 182 18.71 4.57 -42.54
N ARG A 183 17.90 5.59 -42.25
CA ARG A 183 18.35 6.99 -42.21
C ARG A 183 17.71 7.80 -41.09
N VAL A 184 18.48 8.73 -40.55
CA VAL A 184 18.10 9.67 -39.48
C VAL A 184 18.46 11.09 -39.93
N ASP A 185 17.48 11.98 -39.89
CA ASP A 185 17.59 13.38 -40.30
C ASP A 185 17.39 14.29 -39.09
N PHE A 186 18.38 15.12 -38.76
CA PHE A 186 18.25 16.16 -37.73
C PHE A 186 17.87 17.50 -38.39
N VAL A 187 16.67 17.98 -38.09
CA VAL A 187 16.10 19.19 -38.71
C VAL A 187 16.54 20.42 -37.94
N ASN A 188 17.16 21.38 -38.64
CA ASN A 188 17.79 22.55 -38.03
C ASN A 188 16.78 23.57 -37.47
N ASN A 189 16.94 23.94 -36.19
CA ASN A 189 16.20 25.05 -35.57
C ASN A 189 16.85 26.41 -35.92
N ILE A 190 16.15 27.26 -36.69
CA ILE A 190 16.68 28.58 -37.12
C ILE A 190 16.38 29.71 -36.12
N ARG A 191 15.83 29.43 -34.91
CA ARG A 191 15.34 30.45 -33.97
C ARG A 191 16.22 30.80 -32.76
N GLN A 192 17.52 30.50 -32.76
CA GLN A 192 18.44 31.06 -31.75
C GLN A 192 19.58 31.86 -32.37
N ALA A 193 19.40 33.18 -32.40
CA ALA A 193 20.50 34.11 -32.59
C ALA A 193 21.31 34.21 -31.28
N GLY A 194 22.49 33.58 -31.23
CA GLY A 194 23.44 33.72 -30.11
C GLY A 194 24.14 32.44 -29.67
N THR A 195 23.68 31.26 -30.07
CA THR A 195 24.33 29.97 -29.75
C THR A 195 25.22 29.48 -30.89
N SER A 196 26.46 29.13 -30.58
CA SER A 196 27.53 28.81 -31.53
C SER A 196 27.46 27.39 -32.14
N GLY A 197 26.26 26.87 -32.40
CA GLY A 197 26.06 25.53 -32.94
C GLY A 197 24.65 25.31 -33.51
N PRO A 198 24.47 24.36 -34.44
CA PRO A 198 23.18 24.11 -35.08
C PRO A 198 22.21 23.39 -34.13
N GLY A 199 21.05 24.01 -33.88
CA GLY A 199 19.98 23.40 -33.08
C GLY A 199 19.34 22.19 -33.77
N ILE A 200 18.52 21.45 -33.02
CA ILE A 200 17.67 20.37 -33.53
C ILE A 200 16.24 20.69 -33.08
N GLU A 201 15.33 20.86 -34.04
CA GLU A 201 13.89 21.12 -33.82
C GLU A 201 13.07 19.82 -33.91
N ARG A 202 13.43 18.95 -34.86
CA ARG A 202 12.74 17.70 -35.15
C ARG A 202 13.74 16.63 -35.56
N VAL A 203 13.43 15.37 -35.31
CA VAL A 203 14.16 14.23 -35.86
C VAL A 203 13.23 13.37 -36.71
N ASP A 204 13.62 13.15 -37.96
CA ASP A 204 12.90 12.26 -38.87
C ASP A 204 13.67 10.94 -39.01
N PHE A 205 13.04 9.83 -38.62
CA PHE A 205 13.57 8.47 -38.77
C PHE A 205 12.93 7.81 -39.99
N TYR A 206 13.75 7.40 -40.96
CA TYR A 206 13.33 6.75 -42.19
C TYR A 206 13.53 5.25 -42.07
N ILE A 207 12.42 4.55 -41.88
CA ILE A 207 12.37 3.11 -41.72
C ILE A 207 11.97 2.50 -43.07
N THR A 208 12.85 1.69 -43.66
CA THR A 208 12.63 1.09 -44.98
C THR A 208 12.09 -0.33 -44.85
N TYR A 209 11.16 -0.69 -45.74
CA TYR A 209 10.71 -2.07 -45.90
C TYR A 209 11.56 -2.78 -46.95
N GLN A 210 12.15 -3.91 -46.58
CA GLN A 210 12.84 -4.83 -47.47
C GLN A 210 11.90 -5.99 -47.83
N THR A 211 11.72 -6.22 -49.13
CA THR A 211 11.16 -7.46 -49.66
C THR A 211 11.83 -7.78 -50.99
N ASP A 212 12.16 -9.06 -51.18
CA ASP A 212 12.66 -9.62 -52.43
C ASP A 212 11.52 -10.24 -53.26
N ALA A 213 10.27 -10.19 -52.78
CA ALA A 213 9.11 -10.81 -53.41
C ALA A 213 8.28 -9.80 -54.22
N GLU A 214 7.94 -10.16 -55.46
CA GLU A 214 7.05 -9.37 -56.31
C GLU A 214 5.65 -9.22 -55.70
N ASN A 215 5.07 -8.02 -55.81
CA ASN A 215 3.77 -7.63 -55.24
C ASN A 215 3.66 -7.59 -53.69
N GLU A 216 4.73 -7.75 -52.92
CA GLU A 216 4.68 -7.63 -51.44
C GLU A 216 5.04 -6.22 -50.92
N GLY A 217 5.35 -5.27 -51.79
CA GLY A 217 5.84 -3.92 -51.41
C GLY A 217 4.92 -3.10 -50.50
N LEU A 218 3.67 -3.52 -50.30
CA LEU A 218 2.64 -2.87 -49.48
C LEU A 218 2.59 -3.36 -48.02
N HIS A 219 3.32 -4.43 -47.69
CA HIS A 219 3.25 -5.08 -46.37
C HIS A 219 3.81 -4.23 -45.21
N PHE A 220 4.59 -3.18 -45.52
CA PHE A 220 5.05 -2.18 -44.55
C PHE A 220 3.92 -1.58 -43.69
N ALA A 221 2.70 -1.47 -44.26
CA ALA A 221 1.53 -0.94 -43.54
C ALA A 221 1.15 -1.77 -42.29
N GLY A 222 1.54 -3.05 -42.23
CA GLY A 222 1.32 -3.89 -41.05
C GLY A 222 2.11 -3.48 -39.81
N PHE A 223 3.23 -2.76 -39.98
CA PHE A 223 4.15 -2.44 -38.88
C PHE A 223 3.79 -1.20 -38.07
N ILE A 224 2.85 -0.35 -38.50
CA ILE A 224 2.53 0.89 -37.77
C ILE A 224 2.01 0.62 -36.35
N LYS A 225 1.10 -0.34 -36.16
CA LYS A 225 0.56 -0.67 -34.82
C LYS A 225 1.61 -1.30 -33.89
N PRO A 226 2.47 -2.24 -34.35
CA PRO A 226 3.66 -2.65 -33.63
C PRO A 226 4.57 -1.48 -33.22
N LEU A 227 4.86 -0.53 -34.13
CA LEU A 227 5.70 0.65 -33.85
C LEU A 227 5.04 1.59 -32.83
N GLU A 228 3.75 1.90 -32.96
CA GLU A 228 2.98 2.69 -31.99
C GLU A 228 3.04 2.05 -30.58
N LYS A 229 2.86 0.73 -30.50
CA LYS A 229 2.92 -0.02 -29.23
C LYS A 229 4.32 0.01 -28.62
N ALA A 230 5.35 -0.20 -29.44
CA ALA A 230 6.74 -0.17 -29.01
C ALA A 230 7.15 1.23 -28.52
N LEU A 231 6.80 2.29 -29.28
CA LEU A 231 7.07 3.69 -28.92
C LEU A 231 6.43 4.06 -27.57
N LYS A 232 5.17 3.66 -27.36
CA LYS A 232 4.49 3.85 -26.08
C LYS A 232 5.17 3.10 -24.94
N GLY A 233 5.82 1.96 -25.20
CA GLY A 233 6.59 1.20 -24.21
C GLY A 233 7.91 1.85 -23.78
N VAL A 234 8.30 2.97 -24.41
CA VAL A 234 9.48 3.79 -24.07
C VAL A 234 9.11 5.26 -23.88
N ASP A 235 7.84 5.56 -23.59
CA ASP A 235 7.28 6.90 -23.39
C ASP A 235 7.53 7.90 -24.53
N LEU A 236 7.60 7.40 -25.77
CA LEU A 236 7.74 8.23 -26.97
C LEU A 236 6.43 8.31 -27.78
N GLY A 237 6.18 9.48 -28.34
CA GLY A 237 5.14 9.72 -29.35
C GLY A 237 5.74 10.40 -30.58
N TYR A 238 5.18 10.15 -31.76
CA TYR A 238 5.53 10.87 -32.99
C TYR A 238 4.59 12.04 -33.25
N LEU A 239 5.11 13.09 -33.88
CA LEU A 239 4.32 14.18 -34.47
C LEU A 239 3.61 13.73 -35.75
N GLN A 240 4.28 12.88 -36.54
CA GLN A 240 3.76 12.42 -37.82
C GLN A 240 4.34 11.04 -38.21
N ALA A 241 3.53 10.22 -38.88
CA ALA A 241 3.95 8.95 -39.47
C ALA A 241 3.44 8.87 -40.91
N VAL A 242 4.34 8.97 -41.90
CA VAL A 242 3.99 9.09 -43.33
C VAL A 242 4.73 8.10 -44.23
N VAL A 243 4.14 7.80 -45.38
CA VAL A 243 4.70 6.90 -46.39
C VAL A 243 5.72 7.63 -47.27
N PHE A 244 6.86 7.00 -47.53
CA PHE A 244 7.78 7.40 -48.60
C PHE A 244 8.05 6.25 -49.57
N GLU A 245 8.20 6.58 -50.85
CA GLU A 245 8.71 5.71 -51.92
C GLU A 245 10.24 5.81 -51.96
N ILE A 246 10.90 4.68 -52.19
CA ILE A 246 12.33 4.61 -52.54
C ILE A 246 12.40 4.54 -54.07
N GLU A 247 12.85 5.62 -54.71
CA GLU A 247 13.02 5.68 -56.16
C GLU A 247 14.16 4.77 -56.63
N SER A 248 14.22 4.45 -57.93
CA SER A 248 15.32 3.66 -58.52
C SER A 248 16.69 4.34 -58.42
N SER A 249 16.72 5.65 -58.18
CA SER A 249 17.91 6.45 -57.83
C SER A 249 18.40 6.20 -56.39
N GLY A 250 17.63 5.48 -55.58
CA GLY A 250 17.77 5.35 -54.13
C GLY A 250 17.15 6.49 -53.33
N ASN A 251 16.75 7.60 -53.95
CA ASN A 251 16.19 8.77 -53.25
C ASN A 251 14.86 8.46 -52.56
N PHE A 252 14.63 9.12 -51.43
CA PHE A 252 13.37 9.00 -50.69
C PHE A 252 12.42 10.13 -51.06
N LYS A 253 11.16 9.79 -51.31
CA LYS A 253 10.14 10.73 -51.78
C LYS A 253 8.82 10.47 -51.08
N LEU A 254 8.24 11.49 -50.46
CA LEU A 254 6.96 11.34 -49.77
C LEU A 254 5.86 11.01 -50.78
N VAL A 255 5.11 9.95 -50.50
CA VAL A 255 3.85 9.68 -51.21
C VAL A 255 2.85 10.72 -50.72
N THR A 256 2.15 11.39 -51.63
CA THR A 256 1.12 12.38 -51.29
C THR A 256 -0.29 11.82 -51.42
N THR A 257 -1.29 12.58 -50.99
CA THR A 257 -2.71 12.43 -51.31
C THR A 257 -3.09 13.27 -52.54
N ALA A 258 -4.33 13.18 -53.01
CA ALA A 258 -4.81 14.00 -54.13
C ALA A 258 -4.77 15.52 -53.84
N SER A 259 -4.79 15.93 -52.57
CA SER A 259 -4.63 17.33 -52.13
C SER A 259 -3.17 17.76 -51.89
N GLY A 260 -2.20 16.92 -52.30
CA GLY A 260 -0.77 17.23 -52.21
C GLY A 260 -0.16 17.11 -50.81
N GLN A 261 -0.92 16.68 -49.79
CA GLN A 261 -0.38 16.43 -48.44
C GLN A 261 0.29 15.05 -48.39
N PRO A 262 1.36 14.83 -47.60
CA PRO A 262 1.92 13.49 -47.39
C PRO A 262 0.89 12.48 -46.84
N LEU A 263 0.92 11.27 -47.39
CA LEU A 263 0.03 10.17 -47.01
C LEU A 263 0.37 9.68 -45.60
N GLN A 264 -0.54 9.87 -44.65
CA GLN A 264 -0.42 9.35 -43.29
C GLN A 264 -0.55 7.83 -43.28
N MET A 265 0.18 7.15 -42.39
CA MET A 265 0.11 5.69 -42.23
C MET A 265 -1.31 5.18 -41.92
N GLY A 266 -2.11 5.97 -41.16
CA GLY A 266 -3.51 5.64 -40.87
C GLY A 266 -4.44 5.69 -42.08
N ASP A 267 -4.09 6.48 -43.10
CA ASP A 267 -4.92 6.72 -44.30
C ASP A 267 -4.52 5.83 -45.50
N VAL A 268 -3.47 5.02 -45.37
CA VAL A 268 -3.01 4.07 -46.41
C VAL A 268 -4.14 3.20 -46.96
N PRO A 269 -5.03 2.57 -46.15
CA PRO A 269 -6.12 1.75 -46.67
C PRO A 269 -7.09 2.47 -47.61
N ASN A 270 -7.19 3.81 -47.49
CA ASN A 270 -8.08 4.64 -48.29
C ASN A 270 -7.41 5.19 -49.58
N HIS A 271 -6.10 4.97 -49.75
CA HIS A 271 -5.28 5.51 -50.84
C HIS A 271 -4.45 4.43 -51.55
N MET A 272 -4.92 3.19 -51.52
CA MET A 272 -4.23 2.04 -52.12
C MET A 272 -4.06 2.16 -53.64
N ASP A 273 -4.90 2.96 -54.30
CA ASP A 273 -4.80 3.31 -55.72
C ASP A 273 -3.53 4.12 -56.07
N ARG A 274 -2.91 4.76 -55.06
CA ARG A 274 -1.69 5.57 -55.22
C ARG A 274 -0.41 4.80 -54.93
N LEU A 275 -0.50 3.53 -54.53
CA LEU A 275 0.63 2.68 -54.16
C LEU A 275 0.75 1.52 -55.14
N ASP A 276 1.96 1.26 -55.64
CA ASP A 276 2.27 0.18 -56.58
C ASP A 276 3.00 -0.93 -55.83
N ALA A 277 2.42 -2.13 -55.80
CA ALA A 277 2.94 -3.26 -55.03
C ALA A 277 4.34 -3.76 -55.48
N ASN A 278 4.82 -3.31 -56.65
CA ASN A 278 6.16 -3.60 -57.17
C ASN A 278 7.20 -2.55 -56.79
N LYS A 279 6.80 -1.48 -56.11
CA LYS A 279 7.70 -0.44 -55.59
C LYS A 279 8.10 -0.70 -54.15
N ARG A 280 9.24 -0.11 -53.77
CA ARG A 280 9.77 -0.15 -52.41
C ARG A 280 9.30 1.07 -51.62
N TYR A 281 8.78 0.83 -50.43
CA TYR A 281 8.24 1.87 -49.54
C TYR A 281 8.90 1.84 -48.16
N GLY A 282 8.64 2.88 -47.39
CA GLY A 282 9.03 2.99 -45.99
C GLY A 282 8.13 3.94 -45.21
N ILE A 283 8.39 4.01 -43.91
CA ILE A 283 7.70 4.86 -42.94
C ILE A 283 8.68 5.92 -42.47
N ARG A 284 8.35 7.21 -42.65
CA ARG A 284 9.03 8.31 -41.96
C ARG A 284 8.29 8.60 -40.66
N LEU A 285 8.95 8.38 -39.53
CA LEU A 285 8.48 8.79 -38.21
C LEU A 285 9.16 10.10 -37.83
N SER A 286 8.37 11.15 -37.66
CA SER A 286 8.82 12.49 -37.28
C SER A 286 8.55 12.72 -35.79
N LEU A 287 9.59 12.89 -34.99
CA LEU A 287 9.51 13.14 -33.54
C LEU A 287 10.00 14.57 -33.22
N ASP A 288 9.36 15.23 -32.26
CA ASP A 288 9.86 16.46 -31.66
C ASP A 288 11.13 16.17 -30.84
N LYS A 289 12.04 17.13 -30.65
CA LYS A 289 13.10 16.96 -29.66
C LYS A 289 12.45 16.82 -28.28
N SER A 290 12.55 15.63 -27.68
CA SER A 290 12.13 15.40 -26.30
C SER A 290 12.83 16.41 -25.38
N SER A 291 12.04 17.25 -24.73
CA SER A 291 12.49 18.22 -23.75
C SER A 291 13.29 17.52 -22.64
N GLU A 292 14.46 18.06 -22.28
CA GLU A 292 15.17 17.69 -21.07
C GLU A 292 14.47 18.27 -19.82
N ASP A 293 13.69 19.34 -20.01
CA ASP A 293 12.92 20.02 -18.97
C ASP A 293 11.57 19.32 -18.72
N ILE A 294 11.30 19.04 -17.44
CA ILE A 294 9.99 18.60 -16.95
C ILE A 294 8.98 19.73 -17.19
N THR A 295 7.84 19.42 -17.83
CA THR A 295 6.80 20.40 -18.13
C THR A 295 6.02 20.80 -16.88
N ALA A 296 5.59 22.08 -16.83
CA ALA A 296 4.82 22.61 -15.70
C ALA A 296 3.43 21.97 -15.51
N ASP A 297 2.92 21.25 -16.51
CA ASP A 297 1.68 20.48 -16.47
C ASP A 297 1.86 19.01 -16.00
N GLY A 298 3.09 18.57 -15.77
CA GLY A 298 3.41 17.20 -15.35
C GLY A 298 3.21 16.14 -16.44
N SER A 299 3.05 16.53 -17.71
CA SER A 299 2.89 15.58 -18.84
C SER A 299 4.17 14.81 -19.18
N VAL A 300 5.35 15.31 -18.79
CA VAL A 300 6.64 14.60 -18.91
C VAL A 300 6.98 13.88 -17.60
N PRO A 301 7.10 12.53 -17.59
CA PRO A 301 7.45 11.78 -16.39
C PRO A 301 8.92 11.98 -16.01
N ALA A 302 9.18 12.12 -14.70
CA ALA A 302 10.54 12.25 -14.15
C ALA A 302 10.99 10.92 -13.52
N ALA A 303 12.01 10.27 -14.10
CA ALA A 303 12.57 9.03 -13.55
C ALA A 303 13.23 9.23 -12.17
N LYS A 304 13.78 10.42 -11.93
CA LYS A 304 14.41 10.86 -10.69
C LYS A 304 14.31 12.37 -10.57
N LEU A 305 13.93 12.87 -9.40
CA LEU A 305 13.96 14.31 -9.09
C LEU A 305 14.83 14.54 -7.86
N CYS A 306 15.82 15.42 -7.97
CA CYS A 306 16.73 15.77 -6.87
C CYS A 306 16.63 17.26 -6.55
N TRP A 307 16.72 17.60 -5.27
CA TRP A 307 16.82 18.98 -4.81
C TRP A 307 18.28 19.40 -4.74
N ASN A 308 18.56 20.66 -5.08
CA ASN A 308 19.87 21.26 -4.82
C ASN A 308 19.95 21.73 -3.37
N ASP A 309 21.13 21.63 -2.75
CA ASP A 309 21.39 22.26 -1.45
C ASP A 309 21.75 23.76 -1.61
N ALA A 310 22.01 24.43 -0.48
CA ALA A 310 22.33 25.87 -0.45
C ALA A 310 23.62 26.26 -1.21
N LYS A 311 24.47 25.29 -1.59
CA LYS A 311 25.68 25.50 -2.41
C LYS A 311 25.46 25.15 -3.88
N GLY A 312 24.27 24.65 -4.24
CA GLY A 312 24.00 24.10 -5.57
C GLY A 312 24.52 22.67 -5.76
N GLU A 313 24.93 21.98 -4.69
CA GLU A 313 25.32 20.57 -4.75
C GLU A 313 24.06 19.69 -4.72
N ALA A 314 24.14 18.47 -5.27
CA ALA A 314 23.03 17.53 -5.22
C ALA A 314 22.65 17.20 -3.76
N GLY A 315 21.37 17.37 -3.43
CA GLY A 315 20.73 17.05 -2.15
C GLY A 315 19.90 15.75 -2.23
N PRO A 316 18.84 15.61 -1.43
CA PRO A 316 17.96 14.44 -1.45
C PRO A 316 17.27 14.24 -2.81
N CYS A 317 16.95 12.99 -3.13
CA CYS A 317 16.28 12.62 -4.37
C CYS A 317 15.03 11.76 -4.11
N ILE A 318 14.07 11.84 -5.03
CA ILE A 318 12.88 10.99 -5.09
C ILE A 318 12.93 10.17 -6.38
N THR A 319 12.66 8.86 -6.27
CA THR A 319 12.51 7.93 -7.39
C THR A 319 11.25 7.06 -7.18
N ALA A 320 10.63 6.60 -8.26
CA ALA A 320 9.59 5.58 -8.17
C ALA A 320 10.22 4.18 -7.98
N ILE A 321 9.64 3.36 -7.11
CA ILE A 321 9.91 1.91 -7.03
C ILE A 321 8.92 1.17 -7.95
N ASP A 322 7.66 1.57 -7.91
CA ASP A 322 6.54 1.06 -8.70
C ASP A 322 5.42 2.13 -8.76
N GLU A 323 4.23 1.75 -9.24
CA GLU A 323 3.08 2.64 -9.47
C GLU A 323 2.58 3.34 -8.20
N ASP A 324 2.72 2.73 -7.01
CA ASP A 324 2.17 3.24 -5.75
C ASP A 324 3.24 3.73 -4.76
N ARG A 325 4.54 3.49 -5.02
CA ARG A 325 5.62 3.70 -4.04
C ARG A 325 6.76 4.58 -4.54
N LEU A 326 6.97 5.69 -3.82
CA LEU A 326 8.12 6.59 -3.99
C LEU A 326 9.18 6.32 -2.92
N LEU A 327 10.45 6.28 -3.32
CA LEU A 327 11.62 6.17 -2.46
C LEU A 327 12.29 7.54 -2.30
N ILE A 328 12.53 7.95 -1.06
CA ILE A 328 13.35 9.12 -0.73
C ILE A 328 14.76 8.63 -0.39
N THR A 329 15.77 9.08 -1.12
CA THR A 329 17.18 8.81 -0.83
C THR A 329 17.91 10.08 -0.38
N SER A 330 18.96 9.90 0.42
CA SER A 330 19.98 10.93 0.63
C SER A 330 20.67 11.29 -0.69
N SER A 331 21.47 12.36 -0.67
CA SER A 331 22.33 12.70 -1.80
C SER A 331 23.31 11.57 -2.16
N ASP A 332 23.49 11.36 -3.46
CA ASP A 332 24.52 10.47 -4.01
C ASP A 332 25.93 11.10 -3.98
N ALA A 333 26.03 12.42 -3.76
CA ALA A 333 27.27 13.17 -3.82
C ALA A 333 28.31 12.68 -2.80
N THR A 334 29.57 12.61 -3.24
CA THR A 334 30.71 12.22 -2.41
C THR A 334 30.89 13.17 -1.23
N GLY A 335 30.83 12.65 -0.01
CA GLY A 335 31.06 13.39 1.23
C GLY A 335 29.80 13.84 1.98
N LYS A 336 28.59 13.51 1.50
CA LYS A 336 27.33 13.70 2.25
C LYS A 336 27.01 12.46 3.11
N ASP A 337 26.39 12.64 4.26
CA ASP A 337 25.89 11.54 5.10
C ASP A 337 24.76 10.79 4.40
N LYS A 338 24.96 9.49 4.11
CA LYS A 338 24.06 8.68 3.29
C LYS A 338 22.94 7.95 4.06
N ASN A 339 22.91 8.08 5.39
CA ASN A 339 22.20 7.11 6.24
C ASN A 339 20.81 7.57 6.69
N GLU A 340 20.43 8.84 6.47
CA GLU A 340 19.25 9.43 7.12
C GLU A 340 18.39 10.34 6.20
N PRO A 341 17.82 9.82 5.08
CA PRO A 341 16.76 10.52 4.36
C PRO A 341 15.61 10.90 5.29
N ALA A 342 15.13 12.13 5.13
CA ALA A 342 14.08 12.71 5.96
C ALA A 342 13.07 13.54 5.14
N MET A 343 11.81 13.49 5.54
CA MET A 343 10.74 14.34 5.04
C MET A 343 10.36 15.35 6.12
N CYS A 344 10.30 16.63 5.75
CA CYS A 344 10.20 17.73 6.72
C CYS A 344 9.02 18.67 6.42
N TRP A 345 8.38 19.14 7.48
CA TRP A 345 7.30 20.13 7.46
C TRP A 345 7.73 21.38 8.23
N SER A 346 7.63 22.54 7.57
CA SER A 346 7.87 23.84 8.18
C SER A 346 6.70 24.78 7.86
N LYS A 347 6.30 25.57 8.86
CA LYS A 347 5.29 26.62 8.71
C LYS A 347 5.89 27.93 8.21
N GLU A 348 7.13 28.21 8.61
CA GLU A 348 7.91 29.41 8.29
C GLU A 348 9.41 29.08 8.35
N GLN A 349 10.23 29.62 7.45
CA GLN A 349 11.68 29.35 7.35
C GLN A 349 12.49 29.64 8.63
N LYS A 350 11.90 30.32 9.63
CA LYS A 350 12.55 30.73 10.88
C LYS A 350 12.07 29.96 12.12
N ALA A 351 11.24 28.93 11.94
CA ALA A 351 10.73 28.11 13.02
C ALA A 351 11.30 26.68 12.99
N SER A 352 11.44 26.07 14.17
CA SER A 352 11.68 24.64 14.39
C SER A 352 10.90 23.79 13.39
N THR A 353 11.63 23.12 12.50
CA THR A 353 11.08 22.28 11.44
C THR A 353 10.88 20.87 11.97
N LEU A 354 9.73 20.26 11.69
CA LEU A 354 9.42 18.90 12.09
C LEU A 354 9.86 17.94 10.98
N CYS A 355 10.71 16.96 11.27
CA CYS A 355 11.22 16.01 10.28
C CYS A 355 10.97 14.56 10.71
N LEU A 356 10.42 13.76 9.81
CA LEU A 356 10.35 12.31 9.90
C LEU A 356 11.55 11.73 9.14
N ALA A 357 12.50 11.15 9.87
CA ALA A 357 13.73 10.59 9.34
C ALA A 357 13.78 9.07 9.51
N ALA A 358 14.31 8.35 8.52
CA ALA A 358 14.66 6.93 8.67
C ALA A 358 16.13 6.83 9.09
N MET A 359 16.40 6.32 10.29
CA MET A 359 17.75 6.20 10.86
C MET A 359 18.12 4.73 11.07
N ASN A 360 19.40 4.41 11.08
CA ASN A 360 19.84 3.06 11.44
C ASN A 360 19.60 2.80 12.93
N SER A 361 19.10 1.60 13.25
CA SER A 361 18.87 1.09 14.59
C SER A 361 20.04 0.23 15.05
N ASN A 362 20.16 0.00 16.35
CA ASN A 362 21.01 -1.07 16.90
C ASN A 362 20.22 -2.37 17.15
N GLY A 363 18.98 -2.43 16.63
CA GLY A 363 18.07 -3.56 16.77
C GLY A 363 17.55 -3.78 18.20
N VAL A 364 16.66 -4.76 18.33
CA VAL A 364 16.36 -5.40 19.64
C VAL A 364 17.24 -6.65 19.83
N ASN A 365 17.76 -7.22 18.73
CA ASN A 365 18.67 -8.36 18.70
C ASN A 365 19.94 -8.01 17.89
N PRO A 366 20.97 -7.39 18.51
CA PRO A 366 22.21 -7.06 17.81
C PRO A 366 23.03 -8.33 17.51
N GLY A 367 22.88 -8.89 16.29
CA GLY A 367 23.73 -9.99 15.85
C GLY A 367 23.18 -10.98 14.80
N THR A 368 22.01 -10.74 14.18
CA THR A 368 21.48 -11.62 13.12
C THR A 368 21.68 -11.06 11.72
N ASP A 369 21.94 -11.94 10.73
CA ASP A 369 22.29 -11.62 9.33
C ASP A 369 21.21 -10.91 8.48
N ASN A 370 20.13 -10.39 9.09
CA ASN A 370 18.98 -9.81 8.40
C ASN A 370 18.67 -8.38 8.93
N PRO A 371 19.37 -7.35 8.42
CA PRO A 371 19.31 -6.00 8.97
C PRO A 371 18.10 -5.21 8.46
N ASP A 372 16.91 -5.52 8.99
CA ASP A 372 15.73 -4.62 8.95
C ASP A 372 15.86 -3.48 10.01
N ASP A 373 17.10 -3.09 10.33
CA ASP A 373 17.49 -2.18 11.39
C ASP A 373 17.33 -0.71 10.98
N ARG A 374 16.14 -0.29 10.53
CA ARG A 374 15.83 1.13 10.31
C ARG A 374 14.61 1.59 11.08
N ILE A 375 14.83 2.55 11.97
CA ILE A 375 13.82 3.15 12.85
C ILE A 375 13.37 4.49 12.29
N LEU A 376 12.05 4.72 12.29
CA LEU A 376 11.46 6.01 11.94
C LEU A 376 11.45 6.91 13.18
N HIS A 377 12.12 8.06 13.09
CA HIS A 377 12.19 9.06 14.16
C HIS A 377 11.55 10.37 13.71
N LEU A 378 10.62 10.87 14.53
CA LEU A 378 10.07 12.22 14.41
C LEU A 378 10.87 13.17 15.32
N ARG A 379 11.61 14.11 14.72
CA ARG A 379 12.46 15.08 15.44
C ARG A 379 12.13 16.50 15.04
N THR A 380 12.39 17.45 15.93
CA THR A 380 12.37 18.89 15.64
C THR A 380 13.78 19.41 15.39
N SER A 381 13.98 20.36 14.47
CA SER A 381 15.22 21.13 14.42
C SER A 381 15.26 22.16 15.55
N ALA A 382 16.44 22.39 16.13
CA ALA A 382 16.59 23.39 17.19
C ALA A 382 16.49 24.81 16.63
N ASN A 383 15.70 25.67 17.28
CA ASN A 383 15.73 27.11 17.02
C ASN A 383 17.11 27.68 17.40
N LYS A 384 17.76 28.41 16.48
CA LYS A 384 18.80 29.39 16.87
C LYS A 384 18.11 30.63 17.44
N THR A 385 18.55 31.10 18.60
CA THR A 385 18.00 32.28 19.28
C THR A 385 18.51 33.62 18.78
N ASP A 386 19.41 33.63 17.79
CA ASP A 386 20.10 34.82 17.28
C ASP A 386 19.49 35.43 16.00
N GLY A 387 18.44 34.82 15.43
CA GLY A 387 17.78 35.29 14.22
C GLY A 387 18.55 35.06 12.92
N THR A 388 19.67 34.32 12.96
CA THR A 388 20.36 33.85 11.76
C THR A 388 19.60 32.71 11.09
N GLU A 389 19.84 32.51 9.79
CA GLU A 389 19.29 31.37 9.08
C GLU A 389 19.80 30.06 9.70
N VAL A 390 18.87 29.13 9.92
CA VAL A 390 19.22 27.78 10.35
C VAL A 390 19.68 27.05 9.09
N ASP A 391 21.01 26.89 8.93
CA ASP A 391 21.57 25.93 7.97
C ASP A 391 20.74 24.64 8.08
N PRO A 392 20.16 24.13 6.98
CA PRO A 392 19.37 22.91 7.03
C PRO A 392 20.28 21.82 7.57
N ALA A 393 19.97 21.41 8.81
CA ALA A 393 20.78 20.46 9.54
C ALA A 393 20.98 19.23 8.66
N SER A 394 22.24 18.81 8.47
CA SER A 394 22.49 17.41 8.13
C SER A 394 21.65 16.57 9.08
N PRO A 395 20.97 15.52 8.66
CA PRO A 395 20.10 14.76 9.56
C PRO A 395 20.86 14.24 10.81
N SER A 396 22.16 13.95 10.66
CA SER A 396 23.12 13.66 11.74
C SER A 396 23.33 14.80 12.76
N SER A 397 22.96 16.04 12.45
CA SER A 397 22.96 17.21 13.33
C SER A 397 21.57 17.61 13.86
N LEU A 398 20.54 16.76 13.70
CA LEU A 398 19.24 16.86 14.41
C LEU A 398 19.41 16.59 15.92
N LYS A 399 20.04 17.54 16.62
CA LYS A 399 20.02 17.69 18.08
C LYS A 399 18.68 18.31 18.48
N GLY A 400 17.65 17.48 18.54
CA GLY A 400 16.27 17.89 18.72
C GLY A 400 15.50 16.99 19.67
N THR A 401 14.59 17.59 20.43
CA THR A 401 13.57 16.89 21.20
C THR A 401 12.67 16.04 20.29
N THR A 402 12.07 14.99 20.85
CA THR A 402 11.10 14.16 20.15
C THR A 402 9.92 15.02 19.68
N GLY A 403 9.57 14.92 18.40
CA GLY A 403 8.39 15.58 17.85
C GLY A 403 7.10 14.85 18.24
N THR A 404 6.00 15.60 18.39
CA THR A 404 4.68 15.02 18.71
C THR A 404 3.87 14.77 17.45
N LEU A 405 3.46 13.52 17.24
CA LEU A 405 2.44 13.15 16.26
C LEU A 405 1.08 13.01 16.96
N TYR A 406 0.07 13.74 16.50
CA TYR A 406 -1.31 13.56 16.95
C TYR A 406 -2.08 12.67 15.96
N ALA A 407 -2.25 11.40 16.29
CA ALA A 407 -2.90 10.41 15.44
C ALA A 407 -3.55 9.29 16.27
N ASN A 408 -4.54 8.60 15.70
CA ASN A 408 -5.01 7.32 16.23
C ASN A 408 -3.97 6.26 15.89
N ILE A 409 -3.24 5.77 16.90
CA ILE A 409 -2.26 4.71 16.74
C ILE A 409 -2.95 3.36 16.95
N VAL A 410 -2.69 2.42 16.04
CA VAL A 410 -3.04 1.00 16.20
C VAL A 410 -1.71 0.23 16.17
N MET A 411 -1.49 -0.58 17.20
CA MET A 411 -0.26 -1.33 17.44
C MET A 411 -0.58 -2.82 17.33
N GLU A 412 0.33 -3.58 16.73
CA GLU A 412 0.26 -5.03 16.76
C GLU A 412 0.81 -5.55 18.09
N ASN A 413 -0.02 -6.28 18.84
CA ASN A 413 0.36 -6.95 20.08
C ASN A 413 0.79 -8.39 19.76
N THR A 414 2.10 -8.62 19.72
CA THR A 414 2.67 -9.93 19.40
C THR A 414 2.45 -11.01 20.47
N SER A 415 2.08 -10.62 21.71
CA SER A 415 1.81 -11.58 22.79
C SER A 415 0.48 -12.33 22.65
N ARG A 416 -0.42 -11.88 21.76
CA ARG A 416 -1.77 -12.46 21.60
C ARG A 416 -2.13 -12.61 20.13
N ARG A 417 -2.86 -13.68 19.82
CA ARG A 417 -3.36 -13.98 18.47
C ARG A 417 -4.84 -14.27 18.50
N HIS A 418 -5.49 -14.03 17.36
CA HIS A 418 -6.87 -14.43 17.14
C HIS A 418 -7.01 -15.97 17.21
N PRO A 419 -7.98 -16.48 17.99
CA PRO A 419 -8.25 -17.91 18.05
C PRO A 419 -8.81 -18.40 16.70
N GLU A 420 -8.83 -19.70 16.46
CA GLU A 420 -9.51 -20.22 15.26
C GLU A 420 -11.03 -20.08 15.31
N LYS A 421 -11.58 -20.11 16.54
CA LYS A 421 -13.00 -20.15 16.84
C LYS A 421 -13.31 -19.33 18.09
N TRP A 422 -14.42 -18.61 18.04
CA TRP A 422 -15.02 -17.95 19.19
C TRP A 422 -16.16 -18.80 19.74
N HIS A 423 -16.17 -18.98 21.05
CA HIS A 423 -17.22 -19.68 21.79
C HIS A 423 -18.02 -18.65 22.60
N VAL A 424 -19.35 -18.70 22.50
CA VAL A 424 -20.25 -17.77 23.20
C VAL A 424 -21.07 -18.53 24.24
N ALA A 425 -20.98 -18.09 25.50
CA ALA A 425 -21.79 -18.58 26.62
C ALA A 425 -22.90 -17.59 26.98
N TYR A 426 -24.11 -18.11 27.21
CA TYR A 426 -25.28 -17.33 27.64
C TYR A 426 -25.56 -17.37 29.14
N ASP A 427 -24.95 -18.29 29.88
CA ASP A 427 -25.08 -18.39 31.34
C ASP A 427 -23.80 -18.94 31.99
N GLN A 428 -23.73 -18.85 33.33
CA GLN A 428 -22.56 -19.29 34.09
C GLN A 428 -22.27 -20.80 33.97
N ALA A 429 -23.28 -21.64 33.69
CA ALA A 429 -23.09 -23.08 33.54
C ALA A 429 -22.47 -23.42 32.17
N GLU A 430 -22.92 -22.80 31.09
CA GLU A 430 -22.28 -22.86 29.77
C GLU A 430 -20.83 -22.33 29.84
N ALA A 431 -20.60 -21.20 30.52
CA ALA A 431 -19.26 -20.62 30.68
C ALA A 431 -18.30 -21.52 31.45
N ASN A 432 -18.77 -22.12 32.56
CA ASN A 432 -17.99 -23.08 33.35
C ASN A 432 -17.70 -24.35 32.54
N ALA A 433 -18.68 -24.88 31.79
CA ALA A 433 -18.47 -26.04 30.94
C ALA A 433 -17.41 -25.79 29.84
N LEU A 434 -17.42 -24.60 29.22
CA LEU A 434 -16.40 -24.18 28.27
C LEU A 434 -15.02 -24.01 28.93
N LYS A 435 -14.94 -23.44 30.14
CA LYS A 435 -13.69 -23.34 30.93
C LYS A 435 -13.09 -24.72 31.24
N ASP A 436 -13.95 -25.70 31.53
CA ASP A 436 -13.57 -27.10 31.80
C ASP A 436 -13.32 -27.93 30.52
N GLY A 437 -13.34 -27.32 29.33
CA GLY A 437 -13.16 -28.01 28.04
C GLY A 437 -14.32 -28.94 27.64
N ARG A 438 -15.46 -28.87 28.34
CA ARG A 438 -16.63 -29.73 28.11
C ARG A 438 -17.59 -29.08 27.13
N GLN A 439 -17.52 -29.51 25.87
CA GLN A 439 -18.55 -29.19 24.88
C GLN A 439 -19.77 -30.09 25.10
N ASN A 440 -20.94 -29.50 25.36
CA ASN A 440 -22.21 -30.24 25.29
C ASN A 440 -22.51 -30.52 23.82
N ASN A 441 -22.49 -31.80 23.43
CA ASN A 441 -22.58 -32.27 22.05
C ASN A 441 -23.84 -31.81 21.27
N ASP A 442 -24.89 -31.39 21.97
CA ASP A 442 -26.16 -30.95 21.37
C ASP A 442 -26.19 -29.45 20.95
N ASN A 443 -25.16 -28.64 21.26
CA ASN A 443 -25.21 -27.18 21.09
C ASN A 443 -24.13 -26.61 20.15
N THR A 444 -23.84 -27.29 19.03
CA THR A 444 -22.87 -26.88 17.99
C THR A 444 -23.23 -25.57 17.26
N ALA A 445 -24.38 -24.96 17.55
CA ALA A 445 -24.92 -23.79 16.87
C ALA A 445 -24.31 -22.42 17.31
N ARG A 446 -23.29 -22.41 18.18
CA ARG A 446 -22.78 -21.20 18.86
C ARG A 446 -21.24 -21.09 18.88
N VAL A 447 -20.61 -21.58 17.81
CA VAL A 447 -19.16 -21.53 17.62
C VAL A 447 -18.88 -20.83 16.29
N PHE A 448 -18.26 -19.65 16.34
CA PHE A 448 -18.04 -18.80 15.17
C PHE A 448 -16.60 -18.90 14.70
N SER A 449 -16.38 -18.99 13.39
CA SER A 449 -15.02 -18.91 12.83
C SER A 449 -14.49 -17.47 12.86
N ASP A 450 -13.21 -17.30 13.18
CA ASP A 450 -12.54 -15.99 13.14
C ASP A 450 -11.95 -15.74 11.75
N ALA A 451 -12.26 -14.59 11.14
CA ALA A 451 -11.76 -14.22 9.81
C ALA A 451 -10.24 -13.97 9.77
N PHE A 452 -9.66 -13.61 10.91
CA PHE A 452 -8.26 -13.22 11.12
C PHE A 452 -7.49 -14.24 11.99
N ARG A 453 -8.00 -15.47 12.13
CA ARG A 453 -7.39 -16.55 12.93
C ARG A 453 -5.87 -16.64 12.76
N GLY A 454 -5.15 -16.75 13.87
CA GLY A 454 -3.68 -16.83 13.90
C GLY A 454 -2.93 -15.52 13.65
N GLN A 455 -3.60 -14.42 13.25
CA GLN A 455 -3.02 -13.08 13.20
C GLN A 455 -2.92 -12.49 14.62
N TYR A 456 -1.94 -11.60 14.83
CA TYR A 456 -1.75 -10.93 16.11
C TYR A 456 -2.88 -9.95 16.45
N GLU A 457 -3.20 -9.79 17.74
CA GLU A 457 -4.16 -8.80 18.26
C GLU A 457 -3.73 -7.38 17.85
N LEU A 458 -4.65 -6.52 17.42
CA LEU A 458 -4.35 -5.09 17.24
C LEU A 458 -5.00 -4.29 18.36
N VAL A 459 -4.22 -3.38 18.96
CA VAL A 459 -4.63 -2.58 20.13
C VAL A 459 -4.38 -1.08 19.91
N THR A 460 -5.20 -0.22 20.51
CA THR A 460 -4.89 1.22 20.63
C THR A 460 -4.13 1.51 21.94
N PRO A 461 -3.44 2.65 22.05
CA PRO A 461 -2.98 3.16 23.34
C PRO A 461 -4.13 3.26 24.35
N THR A 462 -3.81 3.00 25.62
CA THR A 462 -4.75 3.04 26.75
C THR A 462 -4.96 4.46 27.25
N THR A 463 -6.20 4.84 27.53
CA THR A 463 -6.54 6.01 28.36
C THR A 463 -6.80 5.56 29.80
N THR A 464 -6.21 6.28 30.76
CA THR A 464 -6.25 5.91 32.18
C THR A 464 -6.80 7.04 33.02
N PHE A 465 -7.74 6.75 33.91
CA PHE A 465 -8.30 7.74 34.84
C PHE A 465 -8.70 7.14 36.18
N TYR A 466 -8.58 7.95 37.22
CA TYR A 466 -8.94 7.61 38.60
C TYR A 466 -10.43 7.88 38.86
N GLN A 467 -11.11 6.97 39.54
CA GLN A 467 -12.48 7.15 40.04
C GLN A 467 -12.63 6.56 41.44
N SER A 468 -13.56 7.12 42.21
CA SER A 468 -14.09 6.51 43.42
C SER A 468 -15.53 6.09 43.17
N PHE A 469 -15.97 5.01 43.80
CA PHE A 469 -17.40 4.79 43.96
C PHE A 469 -17.97 5.85 44.92
N LYS A 470 -19.30 5.97 44.96
CA LYS A 470 -19.99 7.11 45.61
C LYS A 470 -21.17 6.70 46.50
N ASN A 471 -21.14 5.50 47.06
CA ASN A 471 -22.11 5.13 48.10
C ASN A 471 -21.55 5.54 49.47
N ASP A 472 -22.24 6.50 50.10
CA ASP A 472 -21.94 7.10 51.39
C ASP A 472 -23.03 6.79 52.45
N TYR A 473 -23.85 5.76 52.20
CA TYR A 473 -24.90 5.31 53.11
C TYR A 473 -24.55 3.99 53.81
N PRO A 474 -24.96 3.78 55.08
CA PRO A 474 -24.87 2.49 55.76
C PRO A 474 -25.60 1.36 55.01
N GLN A 475 -25.28 0.11 55.35
CA GLN A 475 -26.00 -1.05 54.81
C GLN A 475 -27.52 -0.94 55.11
N ASP A 476 -28.37 -1.35 54.17
CA ASP A 476 -29.84 -1.26 54.28
C ASP A 476 -30.41 0.18 54.46
N LYS A 477 -29.58 1.23 54.31
CA LYS A 477 -29.98 2.65 54.34
C LYS A 477 -29.88 3.30 52.95
N GLY A 478 -30.37 4.54 52.86
CA GLY A 478 -30.33 5.38 51.65
C GLY A 478 -30.77 6.81 51.94
N PRO A 479 -30.75 7.70 50.93
CA PRO A 479 -31.21 9.07 51.08
C PRO A 479 -32.69 9.11 51.50
N THR A 480 -33.04 10.08 52.36
CA THR A 480 -34.42 10.25 52.85
C THR A 480 -35.38 10.47 51.68
N GLY A 481 -36.34 9.55 51.50
CA GLY A 481 -37.27 9.57 50.37
C GLY A 481 -36.81 8.77 49.14
N ALA A 482 -35.75 7.97 49.24
CA ALA A 482 -35.39 7.01 48.21
C ALA A 482 -36.48 5.96 47.97
N ASP A 483 -36.57 5.47 46.72
CA ASP A 483 -37.49 4.40 46.32
C ASP A 483 -37.21 3.10 47.09
N ASP A 484 -38.26 2.32 47.31
CA ASP A 484 -38.22 0.92 47.72
C ASP A 484 -37.17 0.11 46.92
N ILE A 485 -36.97 0.43 45.64
CA ILE A 485 -35.96 -0.17 44.76
C ILE A 485 -34.53 0.13 45.25
N TYR A 486 -34.23 1.37 45.67
CA TYR A 486 -32.92 1.74 46.24
C TYR A 486 -32.66 0.95 47.52
N THR A 487 -33.64 0.96 48.44
CA THR A 487 -33.55 0.28 49.73
C THR A 487 -33.50 -1.25 49.59
N LYS A 488 -34.01 -1.80 48.48
CA LYS A 488 -33.86 -3.22 48.11
C LYS A 488 -32.52 -3.50 47.45
N ALA A 489 -31.98 -2.61 46.63
CA ALA A 489 -30.68 -2.79 45.99
C ALA A 489 -29.54 -2.77 47.03
N ASN A 490 -29.57 -1.86 48.01
CA ASN A 490 -28.55 -1.76 49.07
C ASN A 490 -28.66 -2.85 50.17
N LYS A 491 -29.24 -4.02 49.85
CA LYS A 491 -29.33 -5.19 50.74
C LYS A 491 -28.35 -6.26 50.30
N SER A 492 -27.66 -6.88 51.27
CA SER A 492 -26.70 -7.96 51.04
C SER A 492 -27.24 -9.18 50.25
N THR A 493 -28.56 -9.34 50.13
CA THR A 493 -29.20 -10.48 49.45
C THR A 493 -29.66 -10.19 48.00
N ASN A 494 -29.55 -8.97 47.48
CA ASN A 494 -30.27 -8.57 46.26
C ASN A 494 -29.34 -8.16 45.09
N TYR A 495 -29.02 -9.12 44.23
CA TYR A 495 -28.37 -8.89 42.92
C TYR A 495 -29.29 -8.27 41.84
N ALA A 496 -30.57 -8.03 42.14
CA ALA A 496 -31.62 -7.83 41.14
C ALA A 496 -31.63 -6.44 40.45
N GLY A 497 -30.65 -5.57 40.70
CA GLY A 497 -30.78 -4.13 40.47
C GLY A 497 -29.54 -3.39 40.00
N LEU A 498 -28.59 -4.04 39.30
CA LEU A 498 -27.30 -3.47 38.87
C LEU A 498 -27.38 -2.05 38.25
N LEU A 499 -28.38 -1.78 37.42
CA LEU A 499 -28.59 -0.46 36.80
C LEU A 499 -29.02 0.64 37.79
N SER A 500 -29.59 0.25 38.93
CA SER A 500 -30.15 1.08 40.01
C SER A 500 -29.32 1.06 41.30
N GLU A 501 -28.20 0.34 41.33
CA GLU A 501 -27.31 0.32 42.50
C GLU A 501 -26.80 1.74 42.85
N PRO A 502 -26.72 2.09 44.15
CA PRO A 502 -26.10 3.34 44.57
C PRO A 502 -24.60 3.34 44.27
N GLY A 503 -24.01 4.51 44.08
CA GLY A 503 -22.56 4.70 44.00
C GLY A 503 -21.84 4.16 42.76
N VAL A 504 -22.52 3.46 41.84
CA VAL A 504 -21.93 2.88 40.62
C VAL A 504 -21.25 3.92 39.73
N ILE A 505 -20.17 3.50 39.07
CA ILE A 505 -19.44 4.31 38.10
C ILE A 505 -20.04 4.05 36.71
N ARG A 506 -20.42 5.13 36.01
CA ARG A 506 -20.93 5.09 34.63
C ARG A 506 -20.03 5.92 33.73
N LEU A 507 -19.60 5.33 32.61
CA LEU A 507 -18.67 5.97 31.66
C LEU A 507 -19.16 5.78 30.23
N PRO A 508 -18.99 6.76 29.33
CA PRO A 508 -19.28 6.56 27.91
C PRO A 508 -18.43 5.41 27.35
N LEU A 509 -19.01 4.68 26.39
CA LEU A 509 -18.28 3.71 25.59
C LEU A 509 -17.35 4.45 24.61
N GLN A 510 -16.08 4.05 24.53
CA GLN A 510 -15.11 4.70 23.65
C GLN A 510 -15.33 4.33 22.17
N THR A 511 -15.12 5.29 21.27
CA THR A 511 -15.14 5.05 19.83
C THR A 511 -13.84 4.39 19.38
N CYS A 512 -13.93 3.20 18.80
CA CYS A 512 -12.77 2.47 18.31
C CYS A 512 -12.48 2.72 16.82
N PRO A 513 -11.20 2.78 16.42
CA PRO A 513 -10.83 2.92 15.02
C PRO A 513 -11.11 1.63 14.23
N LYS A 514 -11.06 1.76 12.91
CA LYS A 514 -11.18 0.64 11.96
C LYS A 514 -9.91 0.55 11.14
N VAL A 515 -9.47 -0.67 10.86
CA VAL A 515 -8.31 -0.92 9.99
C VAL A 515 -8.70 -1.94 8.92
N THR A 516 -8.15 -1.78 7.72
CA THR A 516 -8.25 -2.78 6.65
C THR A 516 -7.21 -3.87 6.92
N GLY A 517 -7.64 -5.11 7.10
CA GLY A 517 -6.78 -6.27 7.17
C GLY A 517 -6.88 -7.11 5.89
N ILE A 518 -5.99 -8.10 5.77
CA ILE A 518 -6.16 -9.21 4.84
C ILE A 518 -6.70 -10.39 5.67
N ASP A 519 -7.81 -11.00 5.27
CA ASP A 519 -8.37 -12.16 5.98
C ASP A 519 -7.61 -13.46 5.65
N LYS A 520 -8.00 -14.55 6.33
CA LYS A 520 -7.43 -15.90 6.13
C LYS A 520 -7.52 -16.45 4.70
N ASP A 521 -8.40 -15.90 3.85
CA ASP A 521 -8.62 -16.35 2.47
C ASP A 521 -7.94 -15.40 1.46
N GLY A 522 -7.27 -14.35 1.93
CA GLY A 522 -6.52 -13.39 1.12
C GLY A 522 -7.30 -12.15 0.68
N ASN A 523 -8.53 -11.94 1.17
CA ASN A 523 -9.34 -10.78 0.78
C ASN A 523 -9.09 -9.58 1.71
N THR A 524 -9.19 -8.37 1.15
CA THR A 524 -9.16 -7.13 1.93
C THR A 524 -10.47 -6.98 2.71
N THR A 525 -10.42 -7.25 4.01
CA THR A 525 -11.59 -7.31 4.90
C THR A 525 -11.43 -6.31 6.05
N LEU A 526 -12.53 -5.68 6.45
CA LEU A 526 -12.53 -4.67 7.50
C LEU A 526 -12.34 -5.33 8.87
N ARG A 527 -11.24 -5.02 9.54
CA ARG A 527 -10.93 -5.53 10.88
C ARG A 527 -11.41 -4.52 11.93
N SER A 528 -12.44 -4.91 12.67
CA SER A 528 -13.04 -4.08 13.71
C SER A 528 -12.26 -4.17 15.01
N LEU A 529 -12.08 -3.05 15.71
CA LEU A 529 -11.62 -3.02 17.09
C LEU A 529 -12.83 -2.78 18.02
N TYR A 530 -12.89 -3.55 19.09
CA TYR A 530 -13.93 -3.52 20.11
C TYR A 530 -13.50 -2.70 21.33
N PRO A 531 -14.44 -2.01 22.01
CA PRO A 531 -14.15 -1.33 23.28
C PRO A 531 -13.71 -2.31 24.36
N ARG A 532 -12.65 -1.97 25.08
CA ARG A 532 -12.09 -2.74 26.20
C ARG A 532 -11.99 -1.89 27.46
N LEU A 533 -12.15 -2.53 28.62
CA LEU A 533 -11.98 -1.86 29.90
C LEU A 533 -11.37 -2.82 30.92
N SER A 534 -10.45 -2.32 31.73
CA SER A 534 -9.93 -2.98 32.92
C SER A 534 -10.01 -2.02 34.11
N VAL A 535 -10.21 -2.58 35.30
CA VAL A 535 -10.33 -1.84 36.56
C VAL A 535 -9.35 -2.42 37.57
N ALA A 536 -8.44 -1.60 38.08
CA ALA A 536 -7.53 -1.97 39.17
C ALA A 536 -7.89 -1.20 40.44
N ILE A 537 -7.76 -1.82 41.62
CA ILE A 537 -7.98 -1.15 42.90
C ILE A 537 -6.86 -0.12 43.12
N SER A 538 -7.22 1.12 43.46
CA SER A 538 -6.27 2.18 43.83
C SER A 538 -6.17 2.36 45.34
N SER A 539 -7.29 2.31 46.06
CA SER A 539 -7.34 2.44 47.53
C SER A 539 -8.60 1.75 48.06
N VAL A 540 -8.48 1.08 49.20
CA VAL A 540 -9.61 0.45 49.90
C VAL A 540 -9.45 0.61 51.42
N ALA A 541 -10.54 0.93 52.12
CA ALA A 541 -10.61 0.93 53.58
C ALA A 541 -11.83 0.14 54.08
N ALA A 542 -11.65 -0.56 55.21
CA ALA A 542 -12.71 -1.31 55.88
C ALA A 542 -13.48 -0.41 56.86
N ASP A 543 -14.24 0.56 56.36
CA ASP A 543 -15.01 1.51 57.17
C ASP A 543 -16.04 0.81 58.09
N GLU A 544 -16.12 1.23 59.35
CA GLU A 544 -17.22 0.86 60.25
C GLU A 544 -18.45 1.80 60.07
N ASP A 545 -19.67 1.26 60.05
CA ASP A 545 -20.91 2.06 59.89
C ASP A 545 -21.24 2.87 61.16
N LYS A 546 -21.07 2.30 62.36
CA LYS A 546 -21.38 2.96 63.64
C LYS A 546 -20.53 4.21 63.88
N ASP A 547 -19.22 4.11 63.59
CA ASP A 547 -18.30 5.23 63.77
C ASP A 547 -18.47 6.31 62.69
N ALA A 548 -18.78 5.92 61.45
CA ALA A 548 -19.13 6.87 60.39
C ALA A 548 -20.36 7.71 60.76
N GLU A 549 -21.42 7.09 61.28
CA GLU A 549 -22.61 7.80 61.79
C GLU A 549 -22.28 8.74 62.97
N ALA A 550 -21.34 8.36 63.84
CA ALA A 550 -21.01 9.11 65.05
C ALA A 550 -19.99 10.25 64.86
N HIS A 551 -19.07 10.14 63.89
CA HIS A 551 -17.87 11.01 63.83
C HIS A 551 -17.71 11.85 62.56
N GLY A 552 -18.56 11.68 61.53
CA GLY A 552 -18.60 12.59 60.38
C GLY A 552 -18.46 11.94 59.00
N GLY A 553 -18.82 10.67 58.84
CA GLY A 553 -18.96 10.01 57.54
C GLY A 553 -17.92 8.93 57.24
N TYR A 554 -18.09 8.31 56.07
CA TYR A 554 -17.22 7.26 55.53
C TYR A 554 -15.89 7.81 55.00
N THR A 555 -14.89 6.95 54.87
CA THR A 555 -13.60 7.32 54.29
C THR A 555 -13.78 7.72 52.83
N ASP A 556 -13.38 8.94 52.48
CA ASP A 556 -13.59 9.51 51.14
C ASP A 556 -12.34 9.40 50.24
N TYR A 557 -12.43 8.59 49.19
CA TYR A 557 -11.40 8.46 48.16
C TYR A 557 -11.72 9.17 46.84
N THR A 558 -12.71 10.07 46.77
CA THR A 558 -13.06 10.79 45.53
C THR A 558 -11.93 11.65 44.96
N GLN A 559 -10.98 12.10 45.80
CA GLN A 559 -9.84 12.92 45.39
C GLN A 559 -8.52 12.18 45.59
N GLN A 560 -7.91 11.72 44.49
CA GLN A 560 -6.65 10.94 44.51
C GLN A 560 -5.52 11.63 45.31
N GLY A 561 -5.36 12.94 45.15
CA GLY A 561 -4.33 13.72 45.85
C GLY A 561 -4.62 13.98 47.34
N ALA A 562 -5.81 13.65 47.84
CA ALA A 562 -6.25 13.94 49.20
C ALA A 562 -6.77 12.71 49.98
N THR A 563 -6.77 11.50 49.39
CA THR A 563 -7.26 10.24 49.99
C THR A 563 -6.95 10.09 51.49
N ARG A 564 -5.67 10.20 51.85
CA ARG A 564 -5.20 10.10 53.26
C ARG A 564 -5.66 11.26 54.14
N LEU A 565 -5.76 12.47 53.60
CA LEU A 565 -6.21 13.65 54.34
C LEU A 565 -7.71 13.54 54.64
N ASN A 566 -8.51 13.13 53.66
CA ASN A 566 -9.94 12.93 53.78
C ASN A 566 -10.24 11.80 54.80
N THR A 567 -9.48 10.70 54.77
CA THR A 567 -9.54 9.62 55.79
C THR A 567 -9.29 10.15 57.21
N VAL A 568 -8.35 11.07 57.40
CA VAL A 568 -8.05 11.64 58.73
C VAL A 568 -9.14 12.63 59.18
N GLN A 569 -9.83 13.28 58.25
CA GLN A 569 -10.94 14.20 58.57
C GLN A 569 -12.20 13.47 59.03
N THR A 570 -12.52 12.31 58.42
CA THR A 570 -13.73 11.53 58.75
C THR A 570 -13.61 10.81 60.09
N ARG A 571 -12.37 10.55 60.55
CA ARG A 571 -12.04 9.89 61.83
C ARG A 571 -12.65 8.51 62.02
N ASN A 572 -13.13 7.88 60.94
CA ASN A 572 -13.72 6.56 61.01
C ASN A 572 -12.67 5.52 61.46
N LYS A 573 -13.05 4.59 62.34
CA LYS A 573 -12.18 3.43 62.61
C LYS A 573 -12.28 2.47 61.43
N VAL A 574 -11.16 1.82 61.13
CA VAL A 574 -11.08 0.82 60.07
C VAL A 574 -10.89 -0.57 60.67
N GLY A 575 -11.68 -1.52 60.17
CA GLY A 575 -11.54 -2.95 60.44
C GLY A 575 -10.58 -3.62 59.47
N ALA A 576 -10.87 -4.88 59.10
CA ALA A 576 -10.12 -5.63 58.09
C ALA A 576 -10.90 -5.77 56.77
N VAL A 577 -10.19 -5.71 55.64
CA VAL A 577 -10.77 -6.02 54.31
C VAL A 577 -10.69 -7.54 54.11
N ALA A 578 -11.83 -8.19 53.89
CA ALA A 578 -11.91 -9.63 53.60
C ALA A 578 -11.80 -9.92 52.09
N GLY A 579 -12.24 -9.00 51.23
CA GLY A 579 -12.09 -9.11 49.79
C GLY A 579 -12.84 -7.99 49.05
N VAL A 580 -12.47 -7.75 47.80
CA VAL A 580 -13.17 -6.79 46.92
C VAL A 580 -13.44 -7.48 45.59
N VAL A 581 -14.70 -7.49 45.17
CA VAL A 581 -15.13 -7.96 43.85
C VAL A 581 -15.53 -6.74 43.03
N ILE A 582 -14.96 -6.59 41.84
CA ILE A 582 -15.31 -5.55 40.88
C ILE A 582 -15.89 -6.19 39.63
N GLN A 583 -16.95 -5.60 39.09
CA GLN A 583 -17.60 -6.06 37.87
C GLN A 583 -17.76 -4.88 36.91
N ALA A 584 -17.32 -5.06 35.67
CA ALA A 584 -17.47 -4.08 34.60
C ALA A 584 -18.45 -4.63 33.56
N ASN A 585 -19.35 -3.80 33.04
CA ASN A 585 -20.40 -4.27 32.16
C ASN A 585 -20.61 -3.26 31.04
N ILE A 586 -20.89 -3.72 29.81
CA ILE A 586 -21.38 -2.84 28.75
C ILE A 586 -22.90 -2.89 28.78
N VAL A 587 -23.55 -1.74 28.94
CA VAL A 587 -25.01 -1.61 28.89
C VAL A 587 -25.41 -1.12 27.50
N VAL A 588 -26.26 -1.87 26.81
CA VAL A 588 -26.74 -1.55 25.44
C VAL A 588 -28.27 -1.41 25.40
N TYR A 589 -28.81 -0.60 24.50
CA TYR A 589 -30.27 -0.42 24.41
C TYR A 589 -30.97 -1.61 23.75
N LYS A 590 -32.15 -1.96 24.27
CA LYS A 590 -32.88 -3.19 23.91
C LYS A 590 -33.23 -3.23 22.43
N ASP A 591 -33.75 -2.15 21.87
CA ASP A 591 -34.26 -2.17 20.49
C ASP A 591 -33.12 -2.16 19.44
N ILE A 592 -31.94 -1.64 19.82
CA ILE A 592 -30.70 -1.70 19.02
C ILE A 592 -30.17 -3.15 18.99
N ALA A 593 -30.17 -3.83 20.14
CA ALA A 593 -29.76 -5.23 20.21
C ALA A 593 -30.81 -6.19 19.61
N ALA A 594 -32.11 -5.92 19.78
CA ALA A 594 -33.19 -6.78 19.28
C ALA A 594 -33.25 -6.84 17.74
N THR A 595 -32.91 -5.75 17.05
CA THR A 595 -32.80 -5.73 15.58
C THR A 595 -31.55 -6.46 15.05
N ALA A 596 -30.55 -6.70 15.91
CA ALA A 596 -29.39 -7.54 15.62
C ALA A 596 -29.56 -8.99 16.11
N ASN A 597 -30.40 -9.23 17.11
CA ASN A 597 -30.71 -10.54 17.71
C ASN A 597 -31.70 -11.38 16.87
N ASP A 598 -31.64 -11.31 15.54
CA ASP A 598 -32.21 -12.34 14.65
C ASP A 598 -31.07 -13.21 14.06
N PRO A 599 -30.43 -14.09 14.87
CA PRO A 599 -29.43 -15.03 14.38
C PRO A 599 -30.03 -16.10 13.47
N THR A 600 -31.35 -16.13 13.24
CA THR A 600 -31.96 -17.03 12.24
C THR A 600 -31.81 -16.51 10.80
N LYS A 601 -31.18 -15.34 10.60
CA LYS A 601 -30.92 -14.74 9.28
C LYS A 601 -29.49 -14.28 9.00
N ARG A 602 -28.56 -14.34 9.96
CA ARG A 602 -27.12 -14.34 9.65
C ARG A 602 -26.66 -15.78 9.63
N ASP A 603 -25.95 -16.18 8.57
CA ASP A 603 -25.67 -17.58 8.26
C ASP A 603 -25.08 -18.33 9.46
N ILE A 604 -25.55 -19.57 9.65
CA ILE A 604 -25.05 -20.49 10.71
C ILE A 604 -23.57 -20.86 10.43
N ASN A 605 -23.05 -20.50 9.25
CA ASN A 605 -21.67 -20.63 8.80
C ASN A 605 -20.90 -19.28 8.78
N GLY A 606 -21.44 -18.20 9.35
CA GLY A 606 -20.84 -16.86 9.34
C GLY A 606 -19.61 -16.69 10.25
N THR A 607 -18.93 -15.56 10.09
CA THR A 607 -17.78 -15.20 10.92
C THR A 607 -18.20 -14.60 12.27
N PHE A 608 -17.27 -14.51 13.22
CA PHE A 608 -17.51 -13.82 14.49
C PHE A 608 -17.75 -12.32 14.30
N GLU A 609 -17.08 -11.73 13.32
CA GLU A 609 -17.25 -10.35 12.88
C GLU A 609 -18.64 -10.08 12.30
N ASP A 610 -19.23 -11.06 11.59
CA ASP A 610 -20.64 -11.02 11.16
C ASP A 610 -21.60 -11.16 12.34
N TRP A 611 -21.21 -11.84 13.42
CA TRP A 611 -22.08 -12.09 14.56
C TRP A 611 -22.19 -10.87 15.49
N ILE A 612 -21.06 -10.25 15.89
CA ILE A 612 -21.08 -9.04 16.71
C ILE A 612 -21.49 -7.83 15.86
N ALA A 613 -22.75 -7.43 16.00
CA ALA A 613 -23.27 -6.26 15.29
C ALA A 613 -22.65 -4.95 15.83
N GLU A 614 -21.93 -4.24 14.96
CA GLU A 614 -21.34 -2.90 15.25
C GLU A 614 -22.35 -1.91 15.86
N ALA A 615 -23.64 -2.05 15.52
CA ALA A 615 -24.73 -1.26 16.09
C ALA A 615 -24.78 -1.28 17.63
N TRP A 616 -24.37 -2.38 18.27
CA TRP A 616 -24.32 -2.53 19.73
C TRP A 616 -23.42 -1.49 20.41
N PHE A 617 -22.39 -1.01 19.70
CA PHE A 617 -21.37 -0.09 20.25
C PHE A 617 -21.47 1.33 19.72
N LYS A 618 -22.35 1.60 18.74
CA LYS A 618 -22.48 2.91 18.09
C LYS A 618 -23.57 3.83 18.67
N GLY A 619 -24.58 3.27 19.34
CA GLY A 619 -25.71 4.06 19.84
C GLY A 619 -26.55 4.70 18.73
N THR A 620 -27.33 5.71 19.10
CA THR A 620 -28.18 6.51 18.19
C THR A 620 -28.05 8.02 18.39
N GLY A 621 -27.16 8.47 19.29
CA GLY A 621 -26.92 9.89 19.62
C GLY A 621 -27.93 10.45 20.63
N ASN A 622 -28.52 9.60 21.48
CA ASN A 622 -29.60 9.93 22.42
C ASN A 622 -29.37 9.24 23.79
N LYS A 623 -30.36 9.24 24.70
CA LYS A 623 -30.32 8.55 26.01
C LYS A 623 -30.11 7.02 25.94
N ASP A 624 -30.03 6.48 24.73
CA ASP A 624 -29.98 5.07 24.37
C ASP A 624 -28.55 4.64 23.96
N ASP A 625 -27.59 5.56 23.98
CA ASP A 625 -26.19 5.25 23.70
C ASP A 625 -25.60 4.26 24.73
N PRO A 626 -24.74 3.33 24.28
CA PRO A 626 -24.16 2.31 25.13
C PRO A 626 -23.09 2.89 26.05
N PHE A 627 -22.95 2.32 27.25
CA PHE A 627 -22.06 2.83 28.29
C PHE A 627 -21.47 1.71 29.15
N TRP A 628 -20.29 1.96 29.73
CA TRP A 628 -19.71 1.10 30.77
C TRP A 628 -20.37 1.37 32.11
N LEU A 629 -20.78 0.30 32.78
CA LEU A 629 -21.29 0.28 34.15
C LEU A 629 -20.35 -0.56 35.01
N ILE A 630 -19.68 0.09 35.96
CA ILE A 630 -18.76 -0.56 36.89
C ILE A 630 -19.40 -0.53 38.28
N SER A 631 -19.50 -1.70 38.90
CA SER A 631 -19.95 -1.90 40.28
C SER A 631 -18.90 -2.68 41.07
N ALA A 632 -18.99 -2.61 42.40
CA ALA A 632 -18.13 -3.36 43.31
C ALA A 632 -18.86 -3.75 44.60
N THR A 633 -18.45 -4.88 45.17
CA THR A 633 -18.77 -5.26 46.55
C THR A 633 -17.47 -5.41 47.32
N SER A 634 -17.38 -4.76 48.48
CA SER A 634 -16.26 -4.90 49.41
C SER A 634 -16.74 -5.63 50.67
N ALA A 635 -16.20 -6.82 50.89
CA ALA A 635 -16.39 -7.58 52.12
C ALA A 635 -15.41 -7.08 53.18
N MET A 636 -15.92 -6.74 54.35
CA MET A 636 -15.17 -6.12 55.45
C MET A 636 -15.51 -6.83 56.76
N ILE A 637 -14.61 -6.76 57.74
CA ILE A 637 -14.81 -7.25 59.11
C ILE A 637 -14.62 -6.06 60.04
N ASN A 638 -15.65 -5.68 60.79
CA ASN A 638 -15.60 -4.59 61.75
C ASN A 638 -14.60 -4.89 62.89
N PRO A 639 -14.09 -3.88 63.61
CA PRO A 639 -13.27 -4.07 64.81
C PRO A 639 -13.94 -4.97 65.88
N ASP A 640 -15.27 -4.97 65.95
CA ASP A 640 -16.09 -5.82 66.82
C ASP A 640 -16.14 -7.31 66.38
N GLY A 641 -15.64 -7.65 65.19
CA GLY A 641 -15.61 -9.01 64.63
C GLY A 641 -16.77 -9.36 63.67
N ASP A 642 -17.78 -8.50 63.55
CA ASP A 642 -18.91 -8.70 62.62
C ASP A 642 -18.50 -8.46 61.15
N GLY A 643 -18.86 -9.39 60.27
CA GLY A 643 -18.66 -9.27 58.82
C GLY A 643 -19.77 -8.46 58.13
N ILE A 644 -19.40 -7.50 57.28
CA ILE A 644 -20.31 -6.65 56.50
C ILE A 644 -19.92 -6.62 55.03
N ASN A 645 -20.90 -6.43 54.14
CA ASN A 645 -20.67 -6.30 52.69
C ASN A 645 -21.15 -4.92 52.22
N LYS A 646 -20.24 -4.06 51.78
CA LYS A 646 -20.57 -2.73 51.26
C LYS A 646 -20.62 -2.74 49.73
N MET A 647 -21.73 -2.24 49.18
CA MET A 647 -21.91 -2.05 47.75
C MET A 647 -21.42 -0.65 47.33
N ASN A 648 -20.55 -0.60 46.32
CA ASN A 648 -20.01 0.62 45.72
C ASN A 648 -19.53 1.69 46.74
N PRO A 649 -18.79 1.32 47.81
CA PRO A 649 -18.49 2.24 48.91
C PRO A 649 -17.55 3.37 48.50
N GLN A 650 -17.73 4.57 49.04
CA GLN A 650 -16.83 5.71 48.82
C GLN A 650 -15.40 5.48 49.33
N SER A 651 -15.22 4.50 50.22
CA SER A 651 -13.95 3.96 50.69
C SER A 651 -13.32 2.91 49.77
N LEU A 652 -13.76 2.83 48.52
CA LEU A 652 -13.12 2.10 47.44
C LEU A 652 -12.91 3.02 46.23
N SER A 653 -11.65 3.14 45.80
CA SER A 653 -11.29 3.82 44.56
C SER A 653 -10.47 2.93 43.64
N VAL A 654 -10.53 3.26 42.35
CA VAL A 654 -10.06 2.44 41.24
C VAL A 654 -9.35 3.27 40.18
N VAL A 655 -8.38 2.65 39.51
CA VAL A 655 -7.80 3.12 38.26
C VAL A 655 -8.50 2.37 37.12
N ILE A 656 -9.07 3.12 36.18
CA ILE A 656 -9.83 2.58 35.06
C ILE A 656 -9.02 2.80 33.79
N ASN A 657 -8.82 1.73 33.03
CA ASN A 657 -8.04 1.67 31.81
C ASN A 657 -8.97 1.33 30.63
N GLN A 658 -9.10 2.24 29.66
CA GLN A 658 -9.89 2.04 28.45
C GLN A 658 -8.97 1.96 27.23
N TRP A 659 -9.18 0.98 26.35
CA TRP A 659 -8.50 0.88 25.06
C TRP A 659 -9.42 0.21 24.04
N CYS A 660 -8.98 0.05 22.81
CA CYS A 660 -9.68 -0.71 21.79
C CYS A 660 -8.82 -1.88 21.35
N SER A 661 -9.43 -3.05 21.11
CA SER A 661 -8.72 -4.26 20.66
C SER A 661 -9.54 -5.06 19.66
N THR A 662 -8.90 -5.72 18.71
CA THR A 662 -9.56 -6.70 17.82
C THR A 662 -10.03 -7.96 18.56
N ILE A 663 -9.48 -8.23 19.76
CA ILE A 663 -10.03 -9.20 20.71
C ILE A 663 -11.11 -8.48 21.54
N PRO A 664 -12.36 -8.99 21.59
CA PRO A 664 -13.46 -8.39 22.36
C PRO A 664 -13.20 -8.44 23.88
N GLN A 665 -14.03 -7.74 24.66
CA GLN A 665 -14.00 -7.85 26.12
C GLN A 665 -14.41 -9.26 26.55
N GLY A 666 -13.55 -9.94 27.31
CA GLY A 666 -13.85 -11.24 27.89
C GLY A 666 -14.98 -11.14 28.94
N GLY A 667 -16.02 -11.93 28.76
CA GLY A 667 -17.22 -11.84 29.59
C GLY A 667 -18.40 -12.62 29.00
N MET A 668 -19.30 -13.06 29.86
CA MET A 668 -20.53 -13.74 29.45
C MET A 668 -21.51 -12.75 28.83
N ILE A 669 -22.08 -13.12 27.69
CA ILE A 669 -23.26 -12.44 27.13
C ILE A 669 -24.48 -13.05 27.84
N SER A 670 -24.51 -12.83 29.16
CA SER A 670 -25.53 -13.34 30.05
C SER A 670 -26.76 -12.43 29.98
N SER A 671 -27.86 -13.01 29.50
CA SER A 671 -29.20 -12.45 29.69
C SER A 671 -29.86 -13.12 30.90
N GLU A 672 -29.18 -13.16 32.05
CA GLU A 672 -29.61 -13.99 33.17
C GLU A 672 -30.92 -13.54 33.82
N GLY A 673 -31.74 -14.54 34.14
CA GLY A 673 -32.54 -14.57 35.37
C GLY A 673 -33.93 -13.95 35.33
N TYR A 674 -34.25 -13.04 34.39
CA TYR A 674 -35.57 -12.42 34.40
C TYR A 674 -36.66 -13.30 33.78
N ALA A 675 -37.39 -14.00 34.65
CA ALA A 675 -38.76 -14.43 34.35
C ALA A 675 -39.61 -13.20 33.99
N TRP A 676 -39.95 -13.07 32.71
CA TRP A 676 -40.54 -11.91 32.03
C TRP A 676 -41.88 -11.42 32.62
N LYS A 677 -41.84 -10.76 33.78
CA LYS A 677 -42.98 -10.04 34.39
C LYS A 677 -42.90 -8.54 34.10
N THR A 678 -43.58 -8.14 33.02
CA THR A 678 -44.24 -6.83 32.70
C THR A 678 -43.63 -5.46 33.03
N ALA A 679 -42.58 -5.34 33.84
CA ALA A 679 -41.91 -4.10 34.19
C ALA A 679 -40.38 -4.34 34.14
N MET A 680 -39.79 -4.15 32.97
CA MET A 680 -38.36 -4.36 32.73
C MET A 680 -37.74 -3.17 31.98
N PRO A 681 -36.47 -2.82 32.28
CA PRO A 681 -35.79 -1.73 31.60
C PRO A 681 -35.53 -2.04 30.12
N ASN A 682 -35.58 -1.03 29.26
CA ASN A 682 -35.27 -1.13 27.83
C ASN A 682 -33.75 -1.27 27.55
N LYS A 683 -32.98 -1.95 28.40
CA LYS A 683 -31.52 -2.10 28.24
C LYS A 683 -31.07 -3.53 28.57
N TYR A 684 -30.13 -4.06 27.79
CA TYR A 684 -29.39 -5.29 28.09
C TYR A 684 -28.06 -4.96 28.77
N VAL A 685 -27.50 -5.92 29.49
CA VAL A 685 -26.19 -5.85 30.14
C VAL A 685 -25.32 -6.97 29.56
N LEU A 686 -24.09 -6.64 29.18
CA LEU A 686 -23.04 -7.58 28.77
C LEU A 686 -22.04 -7.65 29.93
N HIS A 687 -21.90 -8.82 30.54
CA HIS A 687 -21.18 -8.97 31.81
C HIS A 687 -19.69 -9.25 31.59
N SER A 688 -18.80 -8.48 32.23
CA SER A 688 -17.37 -8.78 32.34
C SER A 688 -16.97 -8.85 33.81
N LEU A 689 -16.56 -10.04 34.25
CA LEU A 689 -16.01 -10.22 35.59
C LEU A 689 -14.59 -9.65 35.62
N VAL A 690 -14.32 -8.75 36.58
CA VAL A 690 -12.99 -8.15 36.79
C VAL A 690 -12.48 -8.61 38.16
N ALA A 691 -12.27 -9.92 38.27
CA ALA A 691 -11.65 -10.56 39.42
C ALA A 691 -10.92 -11.85 39.03
N GLU A 692 -9.74 -12.02 39.63
CA GLU A 692 -8.83 -13.16 39.58
C GLU A 692 -8.10 -13.48 38.27
N ASP A 693 -6.78 -13.45 38.43
CA ASP A 693 -5.68 -13.98 37.62
C ASP A 693 -5.83 -15.51 37.40
N ASN A 694 -6.89 -15.89 36.70
CA ASN A 694 -7.07 -17.23 36.20
C ASN A 694 -6.21 -17.37 34.95
N ASP A 695 -5.06 -18.06 35.10
CA ASP A 695 -4.29 -18.66 34.02
C ASP A 695 -5.23 -19.13 32.89
N LEU A 696 -5.31 -18.36 31.81
CA LEU A 696 -5.97 -18.80 30.59
C LEU A 696 -5.04 -19.82 29.95
N LYS A 697 -5.15 -21.07 30.44
CA LYS A 697 -4.47 -22.23 29.87
C LYS A 697 -4.97 -22.41 28.44
N PHE A 698 -4.18 -21.94 27.48
CA PHE A 698 -4.40 -22.26 26.07
C PHE A 698 -4.03 -23.73 25.87
N TYR A 699 -4.82 -24.46 25.08
CA TYR A 699 -4.56 -25.88 24.78
C TYR A 699 -4.35 -26.05 23.27
N LYS A 700 -3.45 -26.95 22.91
CA LYS A 700 -3.26 -27.44 21.53
C LYS A 700 -4.44 -28.36 21.17
N GLU A 701 -4.67 -28.60 19.88
CA GLU A 701 -5.77 -29.48 19.39
C GLU A 701 -5.79 -30.89 20.02
N ASN A 702 -4.64 -31.37 20.51
CA ASN A 702 -4.50 -32.67 21.17
C ASN A 702 -4.75 -32.64 22.69
N GLY A 703 -5.20 -31.51 23.26
CA GLY A 703 -5.47 -31.35 24.69
C GLY A 703 -4.26 -31.05 25.57
N ASN A 704 -3.05 -30.90 24.99
CA ASN A 704 -1.88 -30.50 25.75
C ASN A 704 -1.85 -28.99 25.98
N GLU A 705 -1.49 -28.57 27.18
CA GLU A 705 -1.31 -27.16 27.54
C GLU A 705 -0.24 -26.49 26.65
N LEU A 706 -0.50 -25.25 26.26
CA LEU A 706 0.39 -24.41 25.48
C LEU A 706 1.39 -23.75 26.44
N ASP A 707 2.58 -24.31 26.51
CA ASP A 707 3.67 -23.82 27.35
C ASP A 707 4.15 -22.44 26.84
N ILE A 708 3.61 -21.37 27.43
CA ILE A 708 4.03 -19.98 27.20
C ILE A 708 5.19 -19.72 28.17
N PRO A 709 6.39 -19.32 27.69
CA PRO A 709 7.55 -19.14 28.56
C PRO A 709 7.28 -18.13 29.70
N ASP A 710 7.66 -18.48 30.93
CA ASP A 710 7.35 -17.69 32.15
C ASP A 710 7.78 -16.21 32.11
N HIS A 711 8.69 -15.83 31.20
CA HIS A 711 9.12 -14.45 30.99
C HIS A 711 8.10 -13.56 30.23
N GLU A 712 7.01 -14.14 29.70
CA GLU A 712 5.90 -13.39 29.08
C GLU A 712 4.67 -13.26 30.01
N ARG A 713 4.72 -13.80 31.22
CA ARG A 713 3.72 -13.58 32.28
C ARG A 713 3.86 -12.16 32.87
N ILE A 714 3.36 -11.17 32.14
CA ILE A 714 3.16 -9.81 32.66
C ILE A 714 1.92 -9.82 33.58
N THR A 715 2.14 -10.10 34.85
CA THR A 715 1.21 -9.74 35.93
C THR A 715 0.98 -8.23 35.94
N TYR A 716 -0.29 -7.81 36.01
CA TYR A 716 -0.73 -6.42 36.17
C TYR A 716 -1.39 -6.22 37.54
#